data_AF-A0A3B9ICR0-F1
#
_entry.id   AF-A0A3B9ICR0-F1
#
_cell.length_a   1.000
_cell.length_b   1.000
_cell.length_c   1.000
_cell.angle_alpha   90.00
_cell.angle_beta   90.00
_cell.angle_gamma   90.00
#
_symmetry.space_group_name_H-M   'P 1'
#
loop_
_entity.id
_entity.type
_entity.pdbx_description
1 polymer ?
#
loop_
_entity_poly.entity_id
_entity_poly.type
_entity_poly.pdbx_seq_one_letter_code
_entity_poly.pdbx_strand_id
1 'polypeptide(L)'
;MKCLILAGGQGTRMWPLSRKNYPKQFIQIQKNHSLFQETVSRNLPFCDEYIIITRAEYRFIIEDQMKAFQGTPYRCVYEEESRGTLQAIALACMDLVPSEYVFVVVSDHVIYTRPETGNGEMDYKDCVMQAKEYAREGNISLFTLRETIMNPRFGYIFGLKDDGSMDKFVEKPDQNAINNIDLRLEAVYRNLGMLLFEADVFLNEFKKAEPEEYAKCERVFAGRQVDTPLDYSIEGKTYDLSEAEAGMGLNSNYAYYSAKSERVFDEMSIAYNLLEKTDRLKAVKGVFLWSQIDSMEDIPETDISMQGQVVTEDCYNTVVLNTSPNQTIVVNGLDNVMIANTPDAIYIGRYGKSAEIRDIVQSHRELARVAKMGTVFYRPWGHFEQLVQEPGYRVRRVFVPAGHTIPTHSHANRSKNIAVVQGEATIIKGGVSAVYGMRSNIDLPAGCEHSISNAGEETLIFVETTVGDVSYGHEDIIPASGTKVVRKGYNIEPLIRLQPAFKDYLWGGTKLRDIYGMNCDYDIIAEAWMMSAHIAGQSILDSGEYKGMRFGDYLRGAGKEALGWKCSPLQNFPLLVKFIDARDNLSVQVHPNDDYALERENDYGKNEMWYVMAAEEGAGLYVGFNRDVSAEEVAERVKNNTIMEVLNFYPTKPGDVYYIPAGTVHAIGAGNLICEIQQSSNCTYRLYDFDRRDKFGNPRELHLQKALDVLNFNKYVPGEVESEEDAEGTVISRCKYFEATVYDVKGETRIPMDSSKFTSIICMKGSGRLEFMGTELEIESGGSVFVPAMDGILYARGEMTLTLSHV
;
A
#
# COMPACT_ATOMS: atom_id res chain seq x y z
N MET A 1 8.41 -7.45 1.37
CA MET A 1 9.28 -6.27 1.53
C MET A 1 8.65 -5.09 0.82
N LYS A 2 8.88 -3.88 1.30
CA LYS A 2 8.26 -2.65 0.77
C LYS A 2 9.13 -2.01 -0.30
N CYS A 3 8.53 -1.56 -1.40
CA CYS A 3 9.23 -0.77 -2.40
C CYS A 3 9.02 0.72 -2.11
N LEU A 4 10.06 1.44 -1.74
CA LEU A 4 10.01 2.88 -1.55
C LEU A 4 10.47 3.58 -2.83
N ILE A 5 9.55 4.21 -3.55
CA ILE A 5 9.82 4.91 -4.81
C ILE A 5 10.00 6.40 -4.53
N LEU A 6 11.20 6.92 -4.81
CA LEU A 6 11.46 8.35 -4.87
C LEU A 6 11.02 8.90 -6.24
N ALA A 7 9.85 9.53 -6.26
CA ALA A 7 9.21 10.14 -7.43
C ALA A 7 9.30 11.68 -7.38
N GLY A 8 10.49 12.19 -7.07
CA GLY A 8 10.81 13.61 -6.99
C GLY A 8 11.39 14.19 -8.29
N GLY A 9 11.39 15.52 -8.38
CA GLY A 9 11.99 16.28 -9.49
C GLY A 9 10.98 16.80 -10.51
N GLN A 10 11.18 18.04 -10.97
CA GLN A 10 10.36 18.67 -12.02
C GLN A 10 10.80 18.27 -13.43
N GLY A 11 12.02 17.74 -13.57
CA GLY A 11 12.58 17.36 -14.87
C GLY A 11 12.82 18.53 -15.81
N THR A 12 13.21 19.70 -15.31
CA THR A 12 13.34 20.94 -16.11
C THR A 12 14.33 20.84 -17.28
N ARG A 13 15.31 19.93 -17.21
CA ARG A 13 16.24 19.60 -18.31
C ARG A 13 15.61 18.82 -19.46
N MET A 14 14.40 18.30 -19.25
CA MET A 14 13.63 17.51 -20.22
C MET A 14 12.57 18.34 -20.94
N TRP A 15 12.52 19.66 -20.76
CA TRP A 15 11.61 20.48 -21.56
C TRP A 15 11.99 20.36 -23.05
N PRO A 16 11.04 20.14 -23.99
CA PRO A 16 9.60 20.26 -23.86
C PRO A 16 8.88 18.93 -23.62
N LEU A 17 9.57 17.85 -23.26
CA LEU A 17 8.94 16.57 -22.91
C LEU A 17 8.34 16.61 -21.49
N SER A 18 8.91 17.40 -20.58
CA SER A 18 8.41 17.62 -19.22
C SER A 18 7.74 18.99 -19.03
N ARG A 19 6.87 19.09 -18.02
CA ARG A 19 6.25 20.33 -17.54
C ARG A 19 6.21 20.34 -16.02
N LYS A 20 6.02 21.51 -15.40
CA LYS A 20 5.74 21.56 -13.96
C LYS A 20 4.51 20.73 -13.59
N ASN A 21 3.44 20.75 -14.39
CA ASN A 21 2.24 19.92 -14.16
C ASN A 21 2.33 18.49 -14.70
N TYR A 22 3.46 18.10 -15.30
CA TYR A 22 3.71 16.76 -15.84
C TYR A 22 5.22 16.45 -15.83
N PRO A 23 5.79 16.14 -14.67
CA PRO A 23 7.23 15.97 -14.48
C PRO A 23 7.79 14.68 -15.13
N LYS A 24 9.13 14.59 -15.21
CA LYS A 24 9.85 13.60 -16.04
C LYS A 24 9.46 12.14 -15.80
N GLN A 25 9.24 11.76 -14.54
CA GLN A 25 8.91 10.41 -14.11
C GLN A 25 7.60 9.90 -14.71
N PHE A 26 6.72 10.80 -15.14
CA PHE A 26 5.43 10.46 -15.72
C PHE A 26 5.43 10.45 -17.24
N ILE A 27 6.53 10.86 -17.89
CA ILE A 27 6.65 10.84 -19.35
C ILE A 27 6.58 9.38 -19.83
N GLN A 28 5.74 9.14 -20.83
CA GLN A 28 5.63 7.85 -21.49
C GLN A 28 6.83 7.60 -22.39
N ILE A 29 7.50 6.47 -22.19
CA ILE A 29 8.76 6.15 -22.84
C ILE A 29 8.78 4.76 -23.50
N GLN A 30 7.88 3.85 -23.14
CA GLN A 30 7.80 2.54 -23.78
C GLN A 30 6.34 2.18 -24.07
N LYS A 31 5.95 2.06 -25.35
CA LYS A 31 4.68 1.45 -25.83
C LYS A 31 3.48 1.54 -24.86
N ASN A 32 3.29 2.72 -24.22
CA ASN A 32 2.24 3.13 -23.26
C ASN A 32 2.55 3.17 -21.74
N HIS A 33 3.78 2.91 -21.27
CA HIS A 33 4.17 3.07 -19.86
C HIS A 33 5.10 4.27 -19.61
N SER A 34 4.94 4.90 -18.45
CA SER A 34 5.85 5.92 -17.94
C SER A 34 7.08 5.33 -17.26
N LEU A 35 8.12 6.15 -17.06
CA LEU A 35 9.29 5.81 -16.24
C LEU A 35 8.90 5.30 -14.83
N PHE A 36 7.92 5.96 -14.22
CA PHE A 36 7.33 5.57 -12.95
C PHE A 36 6.64 4.19 -13.03
N GLN A 37 5.81 3.95 -14.04
CA GLN A 37 5.14 2.66 -14.22
C GLN A 37 6.12 1.52 -14.52
N GLU A 38 7.17 1.78 -15.30
CA GLU A 38 8.25 0.80 -15.52
C GLU A 38 9.00 0.47 -14.22
N THR A 39 9.15 1.45 -13.33
CA THR A 39 9.75 1.24 -12.00
C THR A 39 8.85 0.38 -11.12
N VAL A 40 7.54 0.62 -11.11
CA VAL A 40 6.58 -0.23 -10.39
C VAL A 40 6.59 -1.65 -10.96
N SER A 41 6.37 -1.79 -12.26
CA SER A 41 6.27 -3.10 -12.94
C SER A 41 7.47 -4.00 -12.67
N ARG A 42 8.69 -3.44 -12.80
CA ARG A 42 9.95 -4.17 -12.57
C ARG A 42 10.11 -4.69 -11.14
N ASN A 43 9.45 -4.07 -10.16
CA ASN A 43 9.58 -4.42 -8.76
C ASN A 43 8.42 -5.28 -8.21
N LEU A 44 7.36 -5.49 -9.01
CA LEU A 44 6.20 -6.31 -8.62
C LEU A 44 6.57 -7.71 -8.13
N PRO A 45 7.56 -8.42 -8.73
CA PRO A 45 7.93 -9.75 -8.26
C PRO A 45 8.59 -9.78 -6.87
N PHE A 46 9.02 -8.63 -6.33
CA PHE A 46 9.84 -8.55 -5.13
C PHE A 46 9.14 -7.88 -3.95
N CYS A 47 8.14 -7.04 -4.23
CA CYS A 47 7.55 -6.14 -3.24
C CYS A 47 6.04 -6.34 -3.13
N ASP A 48 5.57 -6.42 -1.88
CA ASP A 48 4.15 -6.62 -1.55
C ASP A 48 3.37 -5.31 -1.39
N GLU A 49 4.07 -4.17 -1.29
CA GLU A 49 3.49 -2.83 -1.18
C GLU A 49 4.48 -1.77 -1.66
N TYR A 50 3.95 -0.67 -2.19
CA TYR A 50 4.70 0.49 -2.69
C TYR A 50 4.49 1.74 -1.83
N ILE A 51 5.56 2.40 -1.44
CA ILE A 51 5.57 3.68 -0.73
C ILE A 51 6.10 4.72 -1.69
N ILE A 52 5.23 5.58 -2.20
CA ILE A 52 5.58 6.54 -3.24
C ILE A 52 5.79 7.90 -2.60
N ILE A 53 7.03 8.38 -2.59
CA ILE A 53 7.37 9.72 -2.09
C ILE A 53 7.37 10.70 -3.24
N THR A 54 6.52 11.72 -3.18
CA THR A 54 6.40 12.70 -4.25
C THR A 54 5.82 14.02 -3.76
N ARG A 55 5.79 15.03 -4.63
CA ARG A 55 5.12 16.29 -4.30
C ARG A 55 3.61 16.12 -4.28
N ALA A 56 2.95 16.81 -3.35
CA ALA A 56 1.49 16.82 -3.25
C ALA A 56 0.80 17.24 -4.57
N GLU A 57 1.44 18.15 -5.34
CA GLU A 57 0.94 18.60 -6.65
C GLU A 57 0.85 17.47 -7.71
N TYR A 58 1.46 16.30 -7.47
CA TYR A 58 1.46 15.15 -8.36
C TYR A 58 0.53 14.01 -7.92
N ARG A 59 -0.21 14.14 -6.81
CA ARG A 59 -1.12 13.13 -6.25
C ARG A 59 -1.99 12.45 -7.31
N PHE A 60 -2.72 13.25 -8.08
CA PHE A 60 -3.65 12.73 -9.08
C PHE A 60 -2.96 12.05 -10.27
N ILE A 61 -1.70 12.40 -10.57
CA ILE A 61 -0.92 11.73 -11.61
C ILE A 61 -0.53 10.33 -11.13
N ILE A 62 -0.08 10.22 -9.87
CA ILE A 62 0.24 8.93 -9.26
C ILE A 62 -0.97 8.02 -9.23
N GLU A 63 -2.11 8.52 -8.74
CA GLU A 63 -3.35 7.73 -8.68
C GLU A 63 -3.80 7.27 -10.06
N ASP A 64 -3.71 8.12 -11.09
CA ASP A 64 -4.04 7.73 -12.45
C ASP A 64 -3.09 6.66 -13.00
N GLN A 65 -1.78 6.81 -12.80
CA GLN A 65 -0.79 5.85 -13.32
C GLN A 65 -0.78 4.52 -12.56
N MET A 66 -1.09 4.52 -11.26
CA MET A 66 -1.18 3.30 -10.46
C MET A 66 -2.39 2.44 -10.81
N LYS A 67 -3.41 2.97 -11.53
CA LYS A 67 -4.55 2.18 -12.03
C LYS A 67 -4.15 1.07 -12.98
N ALA A 68 -2.99 1.18 -13.64
CA ALA A 68 -2.44 0.11 -14.47
C ALA A 68 -2.08 -1.15 -13.66
N PHE A 69 -1.90 -1.01 -12.34
CA PHE A 69 -1.47 -2.07 -11.42
C PHE A 69 -2.61 -2.41 -10.44
N GLN A 70 -3.77 -2.81 -10.99
CA GLN A 70 -4.94 -3.16 -10.18
C GLN A 70 -4.61 -4.22 -9.13
N GLY A 71 -4.94 -3.94 -7.87
CA GLY A 71 -4.68 -4.84 -6.74
C GLY A 71 -3.30 -4.70 -6.11
N THR A 72 -2.38 -3.94 -6.71
CA THR A 72 -1.08 -3.64 -6.11
C THR A 72 -1.24 -2.64 -4.96
N PRO A 73 -0.83 -2.98 -3.72
CA PRO A 73 -0.97 -2.09 -2.58
C PRO A 73 0.02 -0.93 -2.68
N TYR A 74 -0.45 0.29 -2.44
CA TYR A 74 0.45 1.44 -2.33
C TYR A 74 -0.05 2.50 -1.35
N ARG A 75 0.90 3.20 -0.74
CA ARG A 75 0.68 4.44 0.02
C ARG A 75 1.52 5.56 -0.56
N CYS A 76 1.09 6.79 -0.35
CA CYS A 76 1.84 7.97 -0.79
C CYS A 76 2.39 8.76 0.39
N VAL A 77 3.59 9.30 0.24
CA VAL A 77 4.13 10.32 1.14
C VAL A 77 4.22 11.60 0.33
N TYR A 78 3.36 12.55 0.66
CA TYR A 78 3.25 13.82 -0.05
C TYR A 78 4.03 14.92 0.67
N GLU A 79 4.80 15.65 -0.14
CA GLU A 79 5.61 16.79 0.28
C GLU A 79 5.12 18.07 -0.42
N GLU A 80 4.97 19.18 0.30
CA GLU A 80 4.68 20.49 -0.32
C GLU A 80 5.93 21.06 -1.00
N GLU A 81 7.07 20.99 -0.31
CA GLU A 81 8.40 21.40 -0.72
C GLU A 81 9.38 20.20 -0.62
N SER A 82 10.50 20.26 -1.34
CA SER A 82 11.50 19.19 -1.31
C SER A 82 12.28 19.27 0.01
N ARG A 83 12.57 18.12 0.65
CA ARG A 83 13.30 18.07 1.93
C ARG A 83 14.60 17.26 1.89
N GLY A 84 15.03 16.81 0.71
CA GLY A 84 16.19 15.92 0.53
C GLY A 84 15.83 14.44 0.65
N THR A 85 16.70 13.57 0.09
CA THR A 85 16.42 12.13 -0.03
C THR A 85 16.52 11.40 1.31
N LEU A 86 17.41 11.86 2.21
CA LEU A 86 17.64 11.18 3.49
C LEU A 86 16.40 11.29 4.39
N GLN A 87 15.88 12.51 4.56
CA GLN A 87 14.70 12.76 5.39
C GLN A 87 13.43 12.16 4.78
N ALA A 88 13.28 12.20 3.45
CA ALA A 88 12.19 11.55 2.75
C ALA A 88 12.12 10.05 3.08
N ILE A 89 13.25 9.34 2.96
CA ILE A 89 13.33 7.91 3.29
C ILE A 89 13.08 7.69 4.80
N ALA A 90 13.66 8.52 5.67
CA ALA A 90 13.50 8.39 7.12
C ALA A 90 12.04 8.54 7.57
N LEU A 91 11.32 9.55 7.09
CA LEU A 91 9.92 9.76 7.42
C LEU A 91 9.04 8.59 6.97
N ALA A 92 9.32 8.02 5.79
CA ALA A 92 8.64 6.83 5.33
C ALA A 92 8.96 5.59 6.20
N CYS A 93 10.23 5.40 6.56
CA CYS A 93 10.66 4.28 7.43
C CYS A 93 10.09 4.37 8.85
N MET A 94 9.87 5.58 9.39
CA MET A 94 9.24 5.77 10.71
C MET A 94 7.79 5.26 10.75
N ASP A 95 7.12 5.14 9.60
CA ASP A 95 5.77 4.59 9.46
C ASP A 95 5.74 3.08 9.22
N LEU A 96 6.90 2.42 9.31
CA LEU A 96 7.04 0.98 9.07
C LEU A 96 7.33 0.21 10.35
N VAL A 97 7.00 -1.08 10.30
CA VAL A 97 7.45 -2.03 11.31
C VAL A 97 8.99 -2.04 11.29
N PRO A 98 9.68 -1.97 12.44
CA PRO A 98 11.15 -1.89 12.50
C PRO A 98 11.87 -2.98 11.69
N SER A 99 11.34 -4.21 11.69
CA SER A 99 11.90 -5.37 10.98
C SER A 99 11.55 -5.46 9.49
N GLU A 100 10.84 -4.47 8.94
CA GLU A 100 10.45 -4.47 7.54
C GLU A 100 11.65 -4.17 6.63
N TYR A 101 11.81 -4.95 5.57
CA TYR A 101 12.81 -4.66 4.53
C TYR A 101 12.28 -3.61 3.57
N VAL A 102 13.07 -2.56 3.34
CA VAL A 102 12.74 -1.41 2.50
C VAL A 102 13.66 -1.39 1.29
N PHE A 103 13.09 -1.59 0.11
CA PHE A 103 13.78 -1.46 -1.17
C PHE A 103 13.56 -0.07 -1.73
N VAL A 104 14.54 0.82 -1.58
CA VAL A 104 14.52 2.17 -2.11
C VAL A 104 14.95 2.16 -3.58
N VAL A 105 14.09 2.68 -4.44
CA VAL A 105 14.33 2.88 -5.86
C VAL A 105 13.97 4.30 -6.28
N VAL A 106 14.60 4.79 -7.36
CA VAL A 106 14.25 6.07 -7.97
C VAL A 106 13.47 5.85 -9.26
N SER A 107 12.52 6.75 -9.52
CA SER A 107 11.58 6.62 -10.64
C SER A 107 12.14 6.97 -12.02
N ASP A 108 13.40 7.42 -12.13
CA ASP A 108 14.03 7.88 -13.37
C ASP A 108 15.05 6.88 -13.96
N HIS A 109 15.02 5.62 -13.51
CA HIS A 109 15.84 4.55 -14.05
C HIS A 109 15.15 3.75 -15.15
N VAL A 110 15.90 3.45 -16.19
CA VAL A 110 15.58 2.44 -17.20
C VAL A 110 16.52 1.26 -16.98
N ILE A 111 15.98 0.06 -16.78
CA ILE A 111 16.76 -1.17 -16.57
C ILE A 111 16.24 -2.26 -17.51
N TYR A 112 17.17 -2.92 -18.21
CA TYR A 112 16.86 -4.10 -19.02
C TYR A 112 17.74 -5.28 -18.59
N THR A 113 17.10 -6.41 -18.31
CA THR A 113 17.79 -7.67 -18.03
C THR A 113 18.07 -8.42 -19.32
N ARG A 114 19.24 -9.08 -19.38
CA ARG A 114 19.54 -9.99 -20.49
C ARG A 114 18.90 -11.35 -20.21
N PRO A 115 18.31 -12.03 -21.22
CA PRO A 115 17.62 -13.31 -21.00
C PRO A 115 18.50 -14.45 -20.47
N GLU A 116 19.82 -14.36 -20.56
CA GLU A 116 20.75 -15.40 -20.11
C GLU A 116 22.07 -14.78 -19.61
N THR A 117 22.33 -14.81 -18.30
CA THR A 117 23.68 -14.62 -17.74
C THR A 117 24.32 -15.99 -17.51
N GLY A 118 25.32 -16.33 -18.33
CA GLY A 118 26.21 -17.46 -18.04
C GLY A 118 27.25 -17.08 -16.99
N ASN A 119 27.74 -18.06 -16.22
CA ASN A 119 28.91 -17.94 -15.33
C ASN A 119 28.78 -16.99 -14.12
N GLY A 120 27.71 -17.07 -13.34
CA GLY A 120 27.65 -16.43 -12.00
C GLY A 120 27.57 -14.90 -12.01
N GLU A 121 27.28 -14.28 -13.16
CA GLU A 121 26.94 -12.87 -13.26
C GLU A 121 25.51 -12.62 -12.75
N MET A 122 25.34 -11.64 -11.87
CA MET A 122 24.04 -11.32 -11.26
C MET A 122 23.26 -10.35 -12.14
N ASP A 123 22.09 -10.78 -12.62
CA ASP A 123 21.13 -9.87 -13.26
C ASP A 123 20.44 -8.96 -12.21
N TYR A 124 19.44 -8.17 -12.62
CA TYR A 124 18.72 -7.29 -11.69
C TYR A 124 18.02 -8.07 -10.58
N LYS A 125 17.38 -9.19 -10.90
CA LYS A 125 16.67 -10.04 -9.95
C LYS A 125 17.65 -10.64 -8.94
N ASP A 126 18.76 -11.20 -9.42
CA ASP A 126 19.79 -11.79 -8.57
C ASP A 126 20.38 -10.74 -7.62
N CYS A 127 20.62 -9.52 -8.13
CA CYS A 127 21.06 -8.40 -7.31
C CYS A 127 20.07 -8.06 -6.19
N VAL A 128 18.76 -8.05 -6.47
CA VAL A 128 17.73 -7.78 -5.46
C VAL A 128 17.72 -8.87 -4.39
N MET A 129 17.81 -10.14 -4.78
CA MET A 129 17.85 -11.26 -3.84
C MET A 129 19.10 -11.23 -2.97
N GLN A 130 20.29 -11.00 -3.56
CA GLN A 130 21.54 -10.91 -2.82
C GLN A 130 21.57 -9.71 -1.86
N ALA A 131 21.04 -8.55 -2.29
CA ALA A 131 20.91 -7.37 -1.44
C ALA A 131 19.97 -7.62 -0.25
N LYS A 132 18.95 -8.48 -0.42
CA LYS A 132 18.05 -8.87 0.67
C LYS A 132 18.77 -9.72 1.71
N GLU A 133 19.66 -10.62 1.29
CA GLU A 133 20.49 -11.40 2.22
C GLU A 133 21.44 -10.49 3.01
N TYR A 134 22.09 -9.53 2.36
CA TYR A 134 22.92 -8.54 3.06
C TYR A 134 22.10 -7.68 4.05
N ALA A 135 20.87 -7.32 3.70
CA ALA A 135 19.96 -6.61 4.61
C ALA A 135 19.58 -7.46 5.83
N ARG A 136 19.35 -8.78 5.65
CA ARG A 136 19.12 -9.73 6.76
C ARG A 136 20.30 -9.82 7.72
N GLU A 137 21.52 -9.60 7.23
CA GLU A 137 22.74 -9.52 8.05
C GLU A 137 22.91 -8.15 8.74
N GLY A 138 21.93 -7.24 8.61
CA GLY A 138 21.95 -5.92 9.22
C GLY A 138 22.78 -4.88 8.47
N ASN A 139 22.91 -5.00 7.14
CA ASN A 139 23.64 -4.06 6.28
C ASN A 139 22.69 -3.18 5.45
N ILE A 140 23.22 -2.06 4.96
CA ILE A 140 22.62 -1.22 3.92
C ILE A 140 23.23 -1.63 2.59
N SER A 141 22.42 -2.23 1.73
CA SER A 141 22.88 -2.80 0.45
C SER A 141 22.78 -1.80 -0.68
N LEU A 142 23.88 -1.57 -1.38
CA LEU A 142 23.97 -0.73 -2.58
C LEU A 142 23.94 -1.58 -3.85
N PHE A 143 23.31 -1.07 -4.90
CA PHE A 143 23.29 -1.70 -6.21
C PHE A 143 24.33 -1.06 -7.12
N THR A 144 25.12 -1.87 -7.83
CA THR A 144 26.27 -1.37 -8.56
C THR A 144 26.46 -2.00 -9.93
N LEU A 145 27.08 -1.25 -10.83
CA LEU A 145 27.59 -1.75 -12.12
C LEU A 145 29.06 -1.39 -12.26
N ARG A 146 29.83 -2.27 -12.91
CA ARG A 146 31.24 -1.99 -13.21
C ARG A 146 31.35 -0.84 -14.22
N GLU A 147 32.21 0.12 -13.91
CA GLU A 147 32.39 1.30 -14.74
C GLU A 147 33.46 1.10 -15.82
N THR A 148 33.20 1.64 -17.02
CA THR A 148 34.21 1.77 -18.07
C THR A 148 34.58 3.22 -18.35
N ILE A 149 33.70 4.18 -18.01
CA ILE A 149 33.95 5.62 -18.12
C ILE A 149 33.28 6.33 -16.95
N MET A 150 34.08 6.99 -16.09
CA MET A 150 33.52 7.72 -14.95
C MET A 150 32.88 9.05 -15.38
N ASN A 151 31.76 9.39 -14.75
CA ASN A 151 31.02 10.62 -14.92
C ASN A 151 30.84 11.29 -13.54
N PRO A 152 31.15 12.58 -13.38
CA PRO A 152 31.07 13.28 -12.09
C PRO A 152 29.64 13.37 -11.51
N ARG A 153 28.60 12.99 -12.25
CA ARG A 153 27.21 13.00 -11.77
C ARG A 153 26.87 11.85 -10.80
N PHE A 154 27.70 10.81 -10.71
CA PHE A 154 27.41 9.59 -9.94
C PHE A 154 28.33 9.39 -8.74
N GLY A 155 27.88 8.57 -7.78
CA GLY A 155 28.72 8.01 -6.72
C GLY A 155 29.43 6.73 -7.17
N TYR A 156 30.57 6.44 -6.55
CA TYR A 156 31.47 5.35 -6.92
C TYR A 156 31.96 4.55 -5.71
N ILE A 157 32.19 3.26 -5.93
CA ILE A 157 32.66 2.29 -4.94
C ILE A 157 34.00 1.73 -5.42
N PHE A 158 34.96 1.70 -4.49
CA PHE A 158 36.32 1.24 -4.68
C PHE A 158 36.60 0.02 -3.79
N GLY A 159 37.40 -0.92 -4.30
CA GLY A 159 37.80 -2.12 -3.56
C GLY A 159 36.66 -3.10 -3.26
N LEU A 160 35.67 -3.23 -4.14
CA LEU A 160 34.51 -4.11 -3.94
C LEU A 160 34.88 -5.61 -4.00
N LYS A 161 34.70 -6.31 -2.87
CA LYS A 161 35.03 -7.73 -2.65
C LYS A 161 33.82 -8.64 -2.95
N ASP A 162 34.03 -9.95 -2.96
CA ASP A 162 32.99 -10.94 -3.34
C ASP A 162 31.95 -11.16 -2.24
N ASP A 163 32.27 -10.86 -0.99
CA ASP A 163 31.32 -10.87 0.14
C ASP A 163 30.45 -9.59 0.23
N GLY A 164 30.60 -8.70 -0.74
CA GLY A 164 29.90 -7.41 -0.85
C GLY A 164 30.55 -6.28 -0.05
N SER A 165 31.62 -6.53 0.72
CA SER A 165 32.33 -5.48 1.43
C SER A 165 33.15 -4.60 0.47
N MET A 166 33.38 -3.35 0.85
CA MET A 166 34.09 -2.36 0.04
C MET A 166 35.12 -1.59 0.86
N ASP A 167 36.12 -1.01 0.20
CA ASP A 167 37.13 -0.20 0.88
C ASP A 167 36.67 1.26 1.03
N LYS A 168 35.92 1.78 0.03
CA LYS A 168 35.44 3.17 0.05
C LYS A 168 34.23 3.40 -0.85
N PHE A 169 33.31 4.25 -0.39
CA PHE A 169 32.27 4.92 -1.19
C PHE A 169 32.61 6.42 -1.33
N VAL A 170 32.41 6.99 -2.53
CA VAL A 170 32.65 8.41 -2.84
C VAL A 170 31.52 8.95 -3.70
N GLU A 171 30.77 9.93 -3.22
CA GLU A 171 29.66 10.57 -3.94
C GLU A 171 30.14 11.73 -4.83
N LYS A 172 29.88 11.64 -6.13
CA LYS A 172 30.11 12.69 -7.14
C LYS A 172 31.52 13.28 -7.08
N PRO A 173 32.56 12.46 -7.34
CA PRO A 173 33.94 12.94 -7.35
C PRO A 173 34.11 14.02 -8.43
N ASP A 174 34.96 15.00 -8.13
CA ASP A 174 35.30 16.04 -9.10
C ASP A 174 36.10 15.48 -10.29
N GLN A 175 36.19 16.27 -11.36
CA GLN A 175 36.85 15.84 -12.60
C GLN A 175 38.34 15.54 -12.39
N ASN A 176 39.02 16.21 -11.46
CA ASN A 176 40.44 15.97 -11.20
C ASN A 176 40.63 14.62 -10.49
N ALA A 177 39.76 14.28 -9.54
CA ALA A 177 39.75 12.99 -8.87
C ALA A 177 39.49 11.86 -9.87
N ILE A 178 38.52 12.04 -10.78
CA ILE A 178 38.26 11.09 -11.88
C ILE A 178 39.49 10.89 -12.77
N ASN A 179 40.16 11.97 -13.17
CA ASN A 179 41.31 11.90 -14.07
C ASN A 179 42.53 11.16 -13.47
N ASN A 180 42.59 11.02 -12.15
CA ASN A 180 43.66 10.32 -11.44
C ASN A 180 43.40 8.81 -11.28
N ILE A 181 42.25 8.30 -11.71
CA ILE A 181 41.87 6.89 -11.60
C ILE A 181 42.11 6.18 -12.94
N ASP A 182 42.90 5.11 -12.91
CA ASP A 182 43.07 4.22 -14.07
C ASP A 182 42.17 2.98 -13.93
N LEU A 183 41.03 2.99 -14.63
CA LEU A 183 40.06 1.90 -14.66
C LEU A 183 40.62 0.57 -15.21
N ARG A 184 41.82 0.57 -15.79
CA ARG A 184 42.52 -0.66 -16.20
C ARG A 184 43.25 -1.35 -15.05
N LEU A 185 43.63 -0.57 -14.03
CA LEU A 185 44.38 -1.05 -12.86
C LEU A 185 43.46 -1.27 -11.66
N GLU A 186 42.35 -0.54 -11.57
CA GLU A 186 41.40 -0.60 -10.46
C GLU A 186 39.97 -0.85 -10.96
N ALA A 187 39.30 -1.84 -10.37
CA ALA A 187 37.89 -2.07 -10.63
C ALA A 187 37.03 -1.09 -9.82
N VAL A 188 36.38 -0.15 -10.52
CA VAL A 188 35.49 0.84 -9.92
C VAL A 188 34.04 0.51 -10.29
N TYR A 189 33.14 0.65 -9.32
CA TYR A 189 31.73 0.35 -9.48
C TYR A 189 30.88 1.59 -9.26
N ARG A 190 29.95 1.87 -10.17
CA ARG A 190 29.00 2.98 -10.07
C ARG A 190 27.90 2.60 -9.08
N ASN A 191 27.60 3.49 -8.13
CA ASN A 191 26.39 3.40 -7.32
C ASN A 191 25.18 3.78 -8.18
N LEU A 192 24.19 2.89 -8.24
CA LEU A 192 22.98 3.14 -9.01
C LEU A 192 21.97 4.00 -8.24
N GLY A 193 22.15 4.28 -6.95
CA GLY A 193 21.16 5.04 -6.16
C GLY A 193 19.93 4.24 -5.76
N MET A 194 20.00 2.90 -5.81
CA MET A 194 19.03 1.98 -5.22
C MET A 194 19.62 1.40 -3.94
N LEU A 195 18.78 1.20 -2.92
CA LEU A 195 19.20 0.74 -1.59
C LEU A 195 18.26 -0.35 -1.08
N LEU A 196 18.78 -1.35 -0.37
CA LEU A 196 17.94 -2.32 0.36
C LEU A 196 18.47 -2.53 1.78
N PHE A 197 17.61 -2.34 2.77
CA PHE A 197 17.94 -2.41 4.19
C PHE A 197 16.72 -2.79 5.03
N GLU A 198 16.94 -3.15 6.28
CA GLU A 198 15.89 -3.21 7.31
C GLU A 198 15.61 -1.80 7.86
N ALA A 199 14.34 -1.43 8.06
CA ALA A 199 13.93 -0.09 8.44
C ALA A 199 14.63 0.41 9.71
N ASP A 200 14.72 -0.43 10.74
CA ASP A 200 15.39 -0.09 12.00
C ASP A 200 16.90 0.12 11.83
N VAL A 201 17.56 -0.70 11.00
CA VAL A 201 18.99 -0.55 10.70
C VAL A 201 19.26 0.82 10.09
N PHE A 202 18.46 1.22 9.10
CA PHE A 202 18.59 2.53 8.47
C PHE A 202 18.34 3.68 9.45
N LEU A 203 17.25 3.62 10.23
CA LEU A 203 16.91 4.67 11.19
C LEU A 203 17.98 4.82 12.28
N ASN A 204 18.53 3.70 12.76
CA ASN A 204 19.61 3.71 13.73
C ASN A 204 20.92 4.28 13.17
N GLU A 205 21.29 3.94 11.92
CA GLU A 205 22.46 4.54 11.28
C GLU A 205 22.27 6.03 11.01
N PHE A 206 21.06 6.45 10.61
CA PHE A 206 20.73 7.88 10.48
C PHE A 206 20.83 8.62 11.82
N LYS A 207 20.27 8.06 12.89
CA LYS A 207 20.35 8.61 14.24
C LYS A 207 21.79 8.76 14.73
N LYS A 208 22.68 7.83 14.38
CA LYS A 208 24.11 7.93 14.71
C LYS A 208 24.83 9.00 13.88
N ALA A 209 24.55 9.05 12.58
CA ALA A 209 25.25 9.94 11.65
C ALA A 209 24.83 11.40 11.80
N GLU A 210 23.53 11.66 12.04
CA GLU A 210 22.92 13.00 12.08
C GLU A 210 21.84 13.07 13.20
N PRO A 211 22.20 12.98 14.48
CA PRO A 211 21.24 12.85 15.59
C PRO A 211 20.26 14.02 15.73
N GLU A 212 20.71 15.24 15.44
CA GLU A 212 19.84 16.43 15.49
C GLU A 212 18.77 16.41 14.41
N GLU A 213 19.11 15.96 13.20
CA GLU A 213 18.13 15.83 12.12
C GLU A 213 17.19 14.65 12.28
N TYR A 214 17.69 13.54 12.83
CA TYR A 214 16.83 12.44 13.22
C TYR A 214 15.73 12.90 14.20
N ALA A 215 16.10 13.67 15.24
CA ALA A 215 15.13 14.21 16.21
C ALA A 215 14.16 15.25 15.60
N LYS A 216 14.56 15.95 14.52
CA LYS A 216 13.63 16.78 13.74
C LYS A 216 12.65 15.92 12.95
N CYS A 217 13.12 14.83 12.34
CA CYS A 217 12.27 13.86 11.64
C CYS A 217 11.23 13.25 12.59
N GLU A 218 11.61 12.86 13.81
CA GLU A 218 10.65 12.33 14.80
C GLU A 218 9.54 13.33 15.14
N ARG A 219 9.89 14.61 15.34
CA ARG A 219 8.91 15.67 15.62
C ARG A 219 7.97 15.93 14.44
N VAL A 220 8.52 15.95 13.23
CA VAL A 220 7.74 16.15 12.00
C VAL A 220 6.83 14.95 11.75
N PHE A 221 7.33 13.74 11.98
CA PHE A 221 6.57 12.50 11.89
C PHE A 221 5.40 12.48 12.86
N ALA A 222 5.60 12.89 14.12
CA ALA A 222 4.55 12.98 15.12
C ALA A 222 3.46 14.03 14.77
N GLY A 223 3.82 15.08 14.03
CA GLY A 223 2.89 16.13 13.58
C GLY A 223 2.33 15.95 12.17
N ARG A 224 2.55 14.78 11.54
CA ARG A 224 2.10 14.51 10.17
C ARG A 224 0.58 14.42 10.10
N GLN A 225 0.04 14.82 8.96
CA GLN A 225 -1.36 14.64 8.63
C GLN A 225 -1.52 13.27 7.96
N VAL A 226 -2.37 12.42 8.53
CA VAL A 226 -2.68 11.08 8.00
C VAL A 226 -4.15 11.07 7.66
N ASP A 227 -4.48 10.70 6.43
CA ASP A 227 -5.84 10.53 5.92
C ASP A 227 -6.78 11.75 6.06
N THR A 228 -6.25 12.93 6.42
CA THR A 228 -7.02 14.18 6.44
C THR A 228 -7.14 14.77 5.04
N PRO A 229 -8.36 15.11 4.58
CA PRO A 229 -8.58 15.68 3.26
C PRO A 229 -7.64 16.84 2.96
N LEU A 230 -6.91 16.71 1.86
CA LEU A 230 -5.96 17.75 1.46
C LEU A 230 -6.69 18.87 0.77
N ASP A 231 -6.66 20.04 1.40
CA ASP A 231 -6.97 21.32 0.80
C ASP A 231 -6.10 21.52 -0.46
N TYR A 232 -6.66 21.27 -1.63
CA TYR A 232 -5.93 21.47 -2.89
C TYR A 232 -6.09 22.91 -3.36
N SER A 233 -4.98 23.54 -3.77
CA SER A 233 -5.00 24.86 -4.36
C SER A 233 -4.88 24.81 -5.89
N ILE A 234 -5.93 25.23 -6.60
CA ILE A 234 -5.87 25.48 -8.05
C ILE A 234 -5.63 26.96 -8.25
N GLU A 235 -4.51 27.32 -8.90
CA GLU A 235 -4.23 28.71 -9.31
C GLU A 235 -4.33 29.72 -8.15
N GLY A 236 -3.99 29.29 -6.92
CA GLY A 236 -4.01 30.14 -5.72
C GLY A 236 -5.35 30.17 -4.95
N LYS A 237 -6.36 29.37 -5.34
CA LYS A 237 -7.59 29.17 -4.57
C LYS A 237 -7.61 27.78 -3.94
N THR A 238 -7.76 27.74 -2.62
CA THR A 238 -7.94 26.52 -1.82
C THR A 238 -9.37 26.01 -1.96
N TYR A 239 -9.51 24.73 -2.27
CA TYR A 239 -10.81 24.04 -2.27
C TYR A 239 -10.82 23.06 -1.11
N ASP A 240 -11.79 23.24 -0.21
CA ASP A 240 -12.09 22.30 0.87
C ASP A 240 -12.74 21.06 0.24
N LEU A 241 -12.01 19.94 0.27
CA LEU A 241 -12.44 18.66 -0.28
C LEU A 241 -12.91 17.68 0.81
N SER A 242 -13.10 18.15 2.05
CA SER A 242 -13.44 17.28 3.18
C SER A 242 -14.70 16.43 2.98
N GLU A 243 -15.69 16.95 2.25
CA GLU A 243 -16.90 16.20 1.87
C GLU A 243 -16.81 15.50 0.50
N ALA A 244 -15.80 15.83 -0.32
CA ALA A 244 -15.69 15.40 -1.71
C ALA A 244 -14.76 14.18 -1.90
N GLU A 245 -13.71 14.03 -1.08
CA GLU A 245 -12.74 12.94 -1.23
C GLU A 245 -13.35 11.55 -0.97
N ALA A 246 -14.26 11.43 0.00
CA ALA A 246 -14.98 10.19 0.29
C ALA A 246 -15.78 9.65 -0.93
N GLY A 247 -16.06 10.50 -1.91
CA GLY A 247 -16.81 10.20 -3.13
C GLY A 247 -16.00 9.94 -4.40
N MET A 248 -14.67 10.11 -4.36
CA MET A 248 -13.85 10.24 -5.58
C MET A 248 -12.92 9.07 -5.90
N GLY A 249 -12.62 8.18 -4.95
CA GLY A 249 -11.83 6.96 -5.23
C GLY A 249 -10.35 7.23 -5.31
N LEU A 250 -10.00 8.38 -4.74
CA LEU A 250 -8.66 8.77 -4.42
C LEU A 250 -8.05 7.74 -3.48
N ASN A 251 -6.73 7.59 -3.54
CA ASN A 251 -6.06 6.82 -2.52
C ASN A 251 -6.20 7.59 -1.21
N SER A 252 -6.85 6.99 -0.22
CA SER A 252 -6.88 7.50 1.14
C SER A 252 -5.56 7.26 1.86
N ASN A 253 -4.73 6.33 1.39
CA ASN A 253 -3.54 5.85 2.09
C ASN A 253 -2.36 6.81 1.85
N TYR A 254 -2.30 7.92 2.59
CA TYR A 254 -1.17 8.84 2.48
C TYR A 254 -0.78 9.53 3.78
N ALA A 255 0.51 9.80 3.91
CA ALA A 255 1.03 10.77 4.86
C ALA A 255 1.28 12.09 4.12
N TYR A 256 0.81 13.19 4.70
CA TYR A 256 1.06 14.52 4.21
C TYR A 256 1.90 15.32 5.20
N TYR A 257 2.91 15.99 4.65
CA TYR A 257 3.75 16.91 5.38
C TYR A 257 3.57 18.32 4.79
N SER A 258 3.22 19.28 5.63
CA SER A 258 3.02 20.67 5.21
C SER A 258 4.36 21.42 5.05
N ALA A 259 4.37 22.52 4.30
CA ALA A 259 5.55 23.40 4.18
C ALA A 259 6.01 23.93 5.54
N LYS A 260 5.09 24.12 6.50
CA LYS A 260 5.44 24.59 7.84
C LYS A 260 6.29 23.55 8.59
N SER A 261 5.96 22.27 8.48
CA SER A 261 6.77 21.17 9.03
C SER A 261 8.07 20.97 8.25
N GLU A 262 8.08 21.23 6.95
CA GLU A 262 9.24 21.03 6.07
C GLU A 262 10.34 22.07 6.25
N ARG A 263 9.97 23.33 6.51
CA ARG A 263 10.91 24.45 6.73
C ARG A 263 11.81 24.29 7.97
N VAL A 264 11.68 23.18 8.70
CA VAL A 264 12.53 22.79 9.82
C VAL A 264 13.80 22.06 9.34
N PHE A 265 13.81 21.55 8.10
CA PHE A 265 14.90 20.78 7.51
C PHE A 265 15.84 21.64 6.68
N ASP A 266 17.13 21.32 6.76
CA ASP A 266 18.09 21.59 5.68
C ASP A 266 18.09 20.37 4.74
N GLU A 267 17.99 20.54 3.42
CA GLU A 267 17.97 19.40 2.48
C GLU A 267 19.24 18.54 2.64
N MET A 268 19.09 17.26 2.99
CA MET A 268 20.21 16.33 3.14
C MET A 268 20.26 15.28 2.04
N SER A 269 21.48 14.98 1.60
CA SER A 269 21.76 13.90 0.67
C SER A 269 22.03 12.64 1.46
N ILE A 270 21.32 11.55 1.15
CA ILE A 270 21.59 10.26 1.77
C ILE A 270 23.05 9.81 1.56
N ALA A 271 23.61 10.12 0.40
CA ALA A 271 24.97 9.71 0.06
C ALA A 271 26.02 10.39 0.95
N TYR A 272 25.97 11.73 1.07
CA TYR A 272 26.95 12.49 1.88
C TYR A 272 26.69 12.38 3.38
N ASN A 273 25.41 12.40 3.80
CA ASN A 273 25.05 12.48 5.20
C ASN A 273 24.99 11.11 5.89
N LEU A 274 24.83 10.01 5.14
CA LEU A 274 24.74 8.66 5.70
C LEU A 274 25.73 7.68 5.05
N LEU A 275 25.65 7.47 3.73
CA LEU A 275 26.37 6.37 3.07
C LEU A 275 27.90 6.51 3.17
N GLU A 276 28.45 7.72 3.02
CA GLU A 276 29.90 7.95 3.19
C GLU A 276 30.41 7.76 4.64
N LYS A 277 29.50 7.69 5.63
CA LYS A 277 29.85 7.70 7.05
C LYS A 277 29.61 6.37 7.77
N THR A 278 28.82 5.47 7.20
CA THR A 278 28.43 4.21 7.85
C THR A 278 29.36 3.04 7.48
N ASP A 279 29.68 2.22 8.46
CA ASP A 279 30.46 0.98 8.28
C ASP A 279 29.57 -0.22 7.92
N ARG A 280 28.25 -0.02 7.77
CA ARG A 280 27.27 -1.08 7.45
C ARG A 280 26.96 -1.20 5.96
N LEU A 281 27.81 -0.66 5.08
CA LEU A 281 27.59 -0.78 3.65
C LEU A 281 28.02 -2.15 3.11
N LYS A 282 27.14 -2.76 2.32
CA LYS A 282 27.50 -3.82 1.37
C LYS A 282 27.03 -3.44 -0.03
N ALA A 283 27.62 -4.03 -1.06
CA ALA A 283 27.23 -3.75 -2.45
C ALA A 283 27.14 -5.02 -3.29
N VAL A 284 26.14 -5.08 -4.17
CA VAL A 284 25.96 -6.16 -5.15
C VAL A 284 26.58 -5.81 -6.50
N LYS A 285 27.22 -6.78 -7.14
CA LYS A 285 27.89 -6.66 -8.45
C LYS A 285 26.93 -7.02 -9.59
N GLY A 286 26.19 -6.05 -10.11
CA GLY A 286 25.24 -6.27 -11.20
C GLY A 286 25.89 -6.35 -12.57
N VAL A 287 25.25 -7.12 -13.46
CA VAL A 287 25.56 -7.19 -14.90
C VAL A 287 24.24 -7.09 -15.69
N PHE A 288 23.76 -5.87 -15.87
CA PHE A 288 22.54 -5.58 -16.64
C PHE A 288 22.64 -4.18 -17.28
N LEU A 289 21.74 -3.89 -18.22
CA LEU A 289 21.69 -2.56 -18.84
C LEU A 289 20.95 -1.60 -17.92
N TRP A 290 21.53 -0.43 -17.69
CA TRP A 290 20.97 0.61 -16.84
C TRP A 290 21.26 1.99 -17.43
N SER A 291 20.27 2.86 -17.40
CA SER A 291 20.40 4.28 -17.71
C SER A 291 19.57 5.10 -16.74
N GLN A 292 20.11 6.24 -16.29
CA GLN A 292 19.35 7.26 -15.55
C GLN A 292 18.93 8.36 -16.52
N ILE A 293 17.63 8.65 -16.60
CA ILE A 293 17.08 9.68 -17.49
C ILE A 293 17.07 11.02 -16.76
N ASP A 294 17.99 11.91 -17.10
CA ASP A 294 18.08 13.26 -16.54
C ASP A 294 17.89 14.35 -17.59
N SER A 295 18.31 14.08 -18.82
CA SER A 295 18.31 14.99 -19.97
C SER A 295 17.84 14.27 -21.24
N MET A 296 17.55 15.05 -22.29
CA MET A 296 17.04 14.48 -23.55
C MET A 296 18.08 13.60 -24.25
N GLU A 297 19.38 13.81 -23.97
CA GLU A 297 20.47 12.99 -24.49
C GLU A 297 20.53 11.58 -23.86
N ASP A 298 19.92 11.36 -22.70
CA ASP A 298 19.90 10.02 -22.09
C ASP A 298 18.88 9.09 -22.78
N ILE A 299 17.90 9.63 -23.55
CA ILE A 299 16.85 8.84 -24.19
C ILE A 299 17.39 7.95 -25.33
N PRO A 300 18.17 8.46 -26.31
CA PRO A 300 18.71 7.64 -27.41
C PRO A 300 19.63 6.50 -26.96
N GLU A 301 20.15 6.56 -25.73
CA GLU A 301 20.97 5.50 -25.14
C GLU A 301 20.14 4.31 -24.62
N THR A 302 18.82 4.33 -24.84
CA THR A 302 17.88 3.30 -24.40
C THR A 302 17.02 2.79 -25.55
N ASP A 303 16.31 1.68 -25.35
CA ASP A 303 15.32 1.16 -26.32
C ASP A 303 13.98 1.94 -26.31
N ILE A 304 13.96 3.16 -25.77
CA ILE A 304 12.79 4.04 -25.73
C ILE A 304 12.44 4.49 -27.15
N SER A 305 11.26 4.12 -27.62
CA SER A 305 10.72 4.56 -28.91
C SER A 305 9.62 5.59 -28.70
N MET A 306 9.81 6.78 -29.27
CA MET A 306 8.78 7.81 -29.36
C MET A 306 7.82 7.50 -30.52
N GLN A 307 6.55 7.88 -30.40
CA GLN A 307 5.49 7.40 -31.31
C GLN A 307 5.34 8.22 -32.61
N GLY A 308 5.90 9.43 -32.67
CA GLY A 308 5.68 10.33 -33.79
C GLY A 308 6.55 10.01 -35.02
N GLN A 309 6.02 10.32 -36.20
CA GLN A 309 6.72 10.05 -37.47
C GLN A 309 7.92 10.99 -37.65
N VAL A 310 9.08 10.43 -37.97
CA VAL A 310 10.32 11.16 -38.23
C VAL A 310 10.93 10.67 -39.56
N VAL A 311 11.36 11.61 -40.39
CA VAL A 311 12.13 11.35 -41.61
C VAL A 311 13.43 12.14 -41.52
N THR A 312 14.57 11.47 -41.65
CA THR A 312 15.90 12.09 -41.66
C THR A 312 16.63 11.76 -42.96
N GLU A 313 17.17 12.78 -43.63
CA GLU A 313 17.99 12.65 -44.83
C GLU A 313 19.31 13.42 -44.63
N ASP A 314 20.44 12.84 -45.01
CA ASP A 314 21.76 13.50 -44.94
C ASP A 314 22.08 14.17 -43.58
N CYS A 315 21.69 13.55 -42.47
CA CYS A 315 21.92 14.09 -41.12
C CYS A 315 23.01 13.29 -40.38
N TYR A 316 23.87 13.98 -39.62
CA TYR A 316 24.89 13.34 -38.78
C TYR A 316 24.75 13.75 -37.30
N ASN A 317 24.76 12.77 -36.39
CA ASN A 317 24.62 13.00 -34.95
C ASN A 317 23.39 13.89 -34.60
N THR A 318 22.27 13.62 -35.28
CA THR A 318 21.03 14.36 -35.11
C THR A 318 19.98 13.45 -34.49
N VAL A 319 19.41 13.87 -33.35
CA VAL A 319 18.41 13.13 -32.61
C VAL A 319 17.08 13.87 -32.69
N VAL A 320 16.02 13.13 -32.99
CA VAL A 320 14.65 13.67 -33.07
C VAL A 320 13.74 12.85 -32.15
N LEU A 321 13.20 13.52 -31.13
CA LEU A 321 12.22 12.97 -30.20
C LEU A 321 10.85 13.53 -30.57
N ASN A 322 9.98 12.74 -31.18
CA ASN A 322 8.64 13.19 -31.59
C ASN A 322 7.55 12.47 -30.79
N THR A 323 6.88 13.16 -29.86
CA THR A 323 5.76 12.60 -29.07
C THR A 323 4.39 12.96 -29.65
N SER A 324 4.34 13.80 -30.68
CA SER A 324 3.08 14.25 -31.28
C SER A 324 2.58 13.23 -32.31
N PRO A 325 1.40 12.61 -32.11
CA PRO A 325 0.88 11.60 -33.04
C PRO A 325 0.40 12.21 -34.37
N ASN A 326 0.13 13.52 -34.39
CA ASN A 326 -0.49 14.21 -35.54
C ASN A 326 0.52 15.06 -36.34
N GLN A 327 1.80 14.99 -36.02
CA GLN A 327 2.84 15.78 -36.68
C GLN A 327 3.99 14.88 -37.17
N THR A 328 4.36 15.06 -38.44
CA THR A 328 5.55 14.44 -39.03
C THR A 328 6.70 15.44 -39.01
N ILE A 329 7.87 15.00 -38.54
CA ILE A 329 9.10 15.81 -38.55
C ILE A 329 10.01 15.35 -39.68
N VAL A 330 10.41 16.28 -40.56
CA VAL A 330 11.38 16.03 -41.64
C VAL A 330 12.64 16.84 -41.34
N VAL A 331 13.78 16.17 -41.29
CA VAL A 331 15.09 16.78 -41.03
C VAL A 331 16.03 16.44 -42.17
N ASN A 332 16.67 17.45 -42.75
CA ASN A 332 17.56 17.29 -43.90
C ASN A 332 18.83 18.11 -43.73
N GLY A 333 20.00 17.50 -43.87
CA GLY A 333 21.29 18.19 -43.92
C GLY A 333 21.75 18.82 -42.61
N LEU A 334 21.27 18.33 -41.46
CA LEU A 334 21.61 18.86 -40.14
C LEU A 334 22.59 17.97 -39.38
N ASP A 335 23.59 18.62 -38.79
CA ASP A 335 24.64 17.98 -38.02
C ASP A 335 24.64 18.42 -36.55
N ASN A 336 24.74 17.46 -35.62
CA ASN A 336 24.84 17.70 -34.17
C ASN A 336 23.64 18.45 -33.58
N VAL A 337 22.42 18.07 -33.96
CA VAL A 337 21.18 18.72 -33.52
C VAL A 337 20.33 17.80 -32.65
N MET A 338 19.74 18.35 -31.59
CA MET A 338 18.67 17.74 -30.81
C MET A 338 17.36 18.44 -31.12
N ILE A 339 16.36 17.68 -31.57
CA ILE A 339 15.01 18.14 -31.84
C ILE A 339 14.05 17.38 -30.92
N ALA A 340 13.24 18.08 -30.13
CA ALA A 340 12.19 17.47 -29.34
C ALA A 340 10.85 18.15 -29.65
N ASN A 341 9.90 17.40 -30.19
CA ASN A 341 8.58 17.85 -30.62
C ASN A 341 7.49 17.28 -29.71
N THR A 342 6.66 18.16 -29.17
CA THR A 342 5.45 17.86 -28.39
C THR A 342 4.24 18.58 -29.00
N PRO A 343 3.00 18.21 -28.69
CA PRO A 343 1.81 18.81 -29.30
C PRO A 343 1.73 20.35 -29.18
N ASP A 344 2.31 20.93 -28.13
CA ASP A 344 2.25 22.37 -27.82
C ASP A 344 3.60 23.10 -27.97
N ALA A 345 4.73 22.40 -28.06
CA ALA A 345 6.05 23.03 -28.11
C ALA A 345 7.11 22.20 -28.84
N ILE A 346 8.08 22.90 -29.43
CA ILE A 346 9.24 22.32 -30.11
C ILE A 346 10.52 22.92 -29.53
N TYR A 347 11.49 22.06 -29.22
CA TYR A 347 12.86 22.44 -28.91
C TYR A 347 13.77 22.03 -30.06
N ILE A 348 14.67 22.94 -30.44
CA ILE A 348 15.74 22.69 -31.42
C ILE A 348 17.01 23.30 -30.83
N GLY A 349 18.03 22.49 -30.63
CA GLY A 349 19.31 22.94 -30.10
C GLY A 349 20.45 22.03 -30.51
N ARG A 350 21.66 22.36 -30.05
CA ARG A 350 22.83 21.51 -30.30
C ARG A 350 22.74 20.22 -29.47
N TYR A 351 23.15 19.10 -30.05
CA TYR A 351 23.28 17.83 -29.32
C TYR A 351 24.31 17.95 -28.18
N GLY A 352 23.99 17.42 -27.00
CA GLY A 352 24.82 17.52 -25.79
C GLY A 352 24.67 18.82 -25.01
N LYS A 353 23.68 19.64 -25.36
CA LYS A 353 23.42 20.96 -24.77
C LYS A 353 22.01 21.11 -24.21
N SER A 354 21.19 20.06 -24.23
CA SER A 354 19.79 20.18 -23.81
C SER A 354 19.64 20.61 -22.35
N ALA A 355 20.56 20.23 -21.46
CA ALA A 355 20.51 20.59 -20.05
C ALA A 355 20.50 22.11 -19.79
N GLU A 356 21.01 22.93 -20.73
CA GLU A 356 21.02 24.39 -20.65
C GLU A 356 19.60 24.99 -20.77
N ILE A 357 18.61 24.22 -21.25
CA ILE A 357 17.21 24.64 -21.38
C ILE A 357 16.61 25.11 -20.05
N ARG A 358 17.06 24.53 -18.94
CA ARG A 358 16.64 24.93 -17.60
C ARG A 358 16.90 26.42 -17.36
N ASP A 359 18.09 26.87 -17.73
CA ASP A 359 18.54 28.25 -17.48
C ASP A 359 17.88 29.21 -18.50
N ILE A 360 17.62 28.74 -19.72
CA ILE A 360 16.86 29.48 -20.75
C ILE A 360 15.41 29.74 -20.29
N VAL A 361 14.71 28.69 -19.84
CA VAL A 361 13.33 28.80 -19.34
C VAL A 361 13.23 29.73 -18.13
N GLN A 362 14.23 29.72 -17.25
CA GLN A 362 14.25 30.60 -16.08
C GLN A 362 14.48 32.08 -16.45
N SER A 363 15.26 32.35 -17.50
CA SER A 363 15.61 33.71 -17.92
C SER A 363 14.58 34.38 -18.84
N HIS A 364 13.67 33.64 -19.46
CA HIS A 364 12.71 34.14 -20.45
C HIS A 364 11.26 34.03 -19.95
N ARG A 365 10.67 35.16 -19.54
CA ARG A 365 9.33 35.20 -18.92
C ARG A 365 8.22 34.76 -19.87
N GLU A 366 8.39 34.97 -21.16
CA GLU A 366 7.48 34.54 -22.21
C GLU A 366 7.34 33.01 -22.29
N LEU A 367 8.38 32.27 -21.89
CA LEU A 367 8.35 30.80 -21.83
C LEU A 367 7.71 30.28 -20.54
N ALA A 368 7.48 31.13 -19.53
CA ALA A 368 7.06 30.70 -18.20
C ALA A 368 5.72 29.95 -18.20
N ARG A 369 4.78 30.28 -19.11
CA ARG A 369 3.51 29.56 -19.25
C ARG A 369 3.73 28.17 -19.85
N VAL A 370 4.38 28.10 -21.00
CA VAL A 370 4.59 26.85 -21.77
C VAL A 370 5.56 25.91 -21.06
N ALA A 371 6.47 26.41 -20.22
CA ALA A 371 7.31 25.56 -19.38
C ALA A 371 6.58 24.98 -18.17
N LYS A 372 5.56 25.67 -17.65
CA LYS A 372 4.81 25.24 -16.46
C LYS A 372 3.65 24.31 -16.80
N MET A 373 2.92 24.59 -17.88
CA MET A 373 1.65 23.92 -18.20
C MET A 373 1.71 23.28 -19.58
N GLY A 374 1.53 21.96 -19.62
CA GLY A 374 1.25 21.22 -20.84
C GLY A 374 -0.24 21.21 -21.19
N THR A 375 -0.65 20.28 -22.06
CA THR A 375 -2.04 20.13 -22.50
C THR A 375 -2.87 19.19 -21.62
N VAL A 376 -2.24 18.31 -20.82
CA VAL A 376 -2.94 17.33 -19.97
C VAL A 376 -3.02 17.80 -18.53
N PHE A 377 -4.18 17.62 -17.91
CA PHE A 377 -4.49 18.04 -16.55
C PHE A 377 -5.17 16.92 -15.77
N TYR A 378 -4.57 16.54 -14.65
CA TYR A 378 -5.08 15.49 -13.75
C TYR A 378 -6.00 16.08 -12.67
N ARG A 379 -7.00 15.32 -12.27
CA ARG A 379 -8.06 15.67 -11.32
C ARG A 379 -8.45 14.45 -10.48
N PRO A 380 -9.14 14.65 -9.35
CA PRO A 380 -9.63 13.52 -8.54
C PRO A 380 -10.47 12.50 -9.30
N TRP A 381 -11.29 12.97 -10.24
CA TRP A 381 -12.22 12.14 -10.99
C TRP A 381 -11.63 11.55 -12.28
N GLY A 382 -10.35 11.81 -12.59
CA GLY A 382 -9.71 11.42 -13.84
C GLY A 382 -8.81 12.52 -14.41
N HIS A 383 -8.78 12.67 -15.73
CA HIS A 383 -7.96 13.71 -16.36
C HIS A 383 -8.62 14.27 -17.61
N PHE A 384 -8.11 15.40 -18.10
CA PHE A 384 -8.50 15.93 -19.39
C PHE A 384 -7.32 16.47 -20.18
N GLU A 385 -7.45 16.42 -21.50
CA GLU A 385 -6.55 17.05 -22.45
C GLU A 385 -7.21 18.30 -23.03
N GLN A 386 -6.49 19.42 -22.99
CA GLN A 386 -6.87 20.69 -23.56
C GLN A 386 -6.53 20.70 -25.05
N LEU A 387 -7.55 20.57 -25.90
CA LEU A 387 -7.38 20.50 -27.36
C LEU A 387 -7.35 21.89 -28.00
N VAL A 388 -8.29 22.76 -27.62
CA VAL A 388 -8.41 24.13 -28.16
C VAL A 388 -8.81 25.08 -27.04
N GLN A 389 -8.16 26.24 -26.97
CA GLN A 389 -8.52 27.32 -26.05
C GLN A 389 -8.44 28.67 -26.77
N GLU A 390 -9.58 29.28 -27.01
CA GLU A 390 -9.74 30.59 -27.65
C GLU A 390 -10.62 31.49 -26.77
N PRO A 391 -10.62 32.82 -26.93
CA PRO A 391 -11.38 33.73 -26.05
C PRO A 391 -12.88 33.43 -25.89
N GLY A 392 -13.52 32.81 -26.89
CA GLY A 392 -14.97 32.53 -26.89
C GLY A 392 -15.37 31.06 -26.72
N TYR A 393 -14.41 30.13 -26.76
CA TYR A 393 -14.71 28.71 -26.64
C TYR A 393 -13.51 27.87 -26.21
N ARG A 394 -13.81 26.69 -25.67
CA ARG A 394 -12.80 25.73 -25.22
C ARG A 394 -13.25 24.31 -25.54
N VAL A 395 -12.32 23.49 -26.03
CA VAL A 395 -12.57 22.07 -26.31
C VAL A 395 -11.62 21.22 -25.49
N ARG A 396 -12.17 20.20 -24.81
CA ARG A 396 -11.42 19.25 -23.99
C ARG A 396 -11.81 17.82 -24.33
N ARG A 397 -10.83 16.92 -24.28
CA ARG A 397 -11.08 15.48 -24.22
C ARG A 397 -10.95 15.05 -22.77
N VAL A 398 -12.01 14.49 -22.20
CA VAL A 398 -12.11 14.17 -20.77
C VAL A 398 -12.16 12.66 -20.59
N PHE A 399 -11.42 12.16 -19.61
CA PHE A 399 -11.27 10.75 -19.27
C PHE A 399 -11.72 10.56 -17.82
N VAL A 400 -12.75 9.74 -17.61
CA VAL A 400 -13.31 9.42 -16.29
C VAL A 400 -13.19 7.90 -16.08
N PRO A 401 -12.27 7.44 -15.22
CA PRO A 401 -12.10 6.01 -14.95
C PRO A 401 -13.33 5.37 -14.31
N ALA A 402 -13.43 4.05 -14.41
CA ALA A 402 -14.52 3.27 -13.81
C ALA A 402 -14.69 3.61 -12.31
N GLY A 403 -15.94 3.77 -11.85
CA GLY A 403 -16.27 4.08 -10.46
C GLY A 403 -16.02 5.53 -10.00
N HIS A 404 -15.56 6.42 -10.90
CA HIS A 404 -15.30 7.82 -10.58
C HIS A 404 -16.44 8.74 -11.01
N THR A 405 -16.56 9.87 -10.31
CA THR A 405 -17.62 10.86 -10.54
C THR A 405 -17.06 12.28 -10.57
N ILE A 406 -17.38 13.03 -11.62
CA ILE A 406 -17.28 14.49 -11.63
C ILE A 406 -18.43 15.02 -10.76
N PRO A 407 -18.11 15.71 -9.64
CA PRO A 407 -19.11 16.11 -8.65
C PRO A 407 -20.11 17.11 -9.22
N THR A 408 -21.25 17.22 -8.53
CA THR A 408 -22.32 18.15 -8.92
C THR A 408 -21.83 19.58 -8.92
N HIS A 409 -21.95 20.24 -10.06
CA HIS A 409 -21.57 21.64 -10.21
C HIS A 409 -22.42 22.32 -11.28
N SER A 410 -22.39 23.65 -11.31
CA SER A 410 -22.94 24.47 -12.39
C SER A 410 -21.95 25.55 -12.83
N HIS A 411 -22.24 26.21 -13.95
CA HIS A 411 -21.44 27.33 -14.45
C HIS A 411 -22.33 28.54 -14.69
N ALA A 412 -22.00 29.72 -14.18
CA ALA A 412 -22.89 30.88 -14.27
C ALA A 412 -22.88 31.53 -15.66
N ASN A 413 -21.74 31.51 -16.38
CA ASN A 413 -21.53 32.32 -17.58
C ASN A 413 -21.25 31.53 -18.86
N ARG A 414 -21.30 30.19 -18.81
CA ARG A 414 -20.96 29.34 -19.96
C ARG A 414 -21.87 28.12 -20.08
N SER A 415 -22.09 27.74 -21.33
CA SER A 415 -22.77 26.49 -21.68
C SER A 415 -21.75 25.42 -22.05
N LYS A 416 -22.12 24.16 -21.83
CA LYS A 416 -21.31 23.01 -22.22
C LYS A 416 -22.12 22.06 -23.09
N ASN A 417 -21.46 21.47 -24.06
CA ASN A 417 -21.94 20.32 -24.80
C ASN A 417 -20.98 19.15 -24.58
N ILE A 418 -21.53 17.97 -24.28
CA ILE A 418 -20.78 16.74 -24.03
C ILE A 418 -21.12 15.74 -25.13
N ALA A 419 -20.09 15.26 -25.83
CA ALA A 419 -20.20 14.16 -26.78
C ALA A 419 -19.51 12.92 -26.21
N VAL A 420 -20.27 11.85 -25.93
CA VAL A 420 -19.70 10.59 -25.41
C VAL A 420 -19.02 9.84 -26.56
N VAL A 421 -17.71 9.62 -26.42
CA VAL A 421 -16.84 8.99 -27.43
C VAL A 421 -16.55 7.52 -27.11
N GLN A 422 -16.47 7.14 -25.84
CA GLN A 422 -16.26 5.77 -25.38
C GLN A 422 -16.90 5.56 -24.00
N GLY A 423 -17.39 4.36 -23.70
CA GLY A 423 -18.02 4.01 -22.43
C GLY A 423 -19.45 4.55 -22.27
N GLU A 424 -19.93 4.51 -21.03
CA GLU A 424 -21.28 4.96 -20.64
C GLU A 424 -21.19 6.03 -19.55
N ALA A 425 -21.86 7.16 -19.77
CA ALA A 425 -21.93 8.26 -18.82
C ALA A 425 -23.27 8.25 -18.10
N THR A 426 -23.25 8.15 -16.77
CA THR A 426 -24.42 8.43 -15.93
C THR A 426 -24.41 9.91 -15.58
N ILE A 427 -25.34 10.69 -16.13
CA ILE A 427 -25.42 12.13 -15.91
C ILE A 427 -26.66 12.44 -15.08
N ILE A 428 -26.46 13.13 -13.95
CA ILE A 428 -27.56 13.72 -13.19
C ILE A 428 -27.69 15.17 -13.63
N LYS A 429 -28.88 15.58 -14.09
CA LYS A 429 -29.19 16.94 -14.53
C LYS A 429 -30.52 17.38 -13.94
N GLY A 430 -30.51 18.45 -13.13
CA GLY A 430 -31.73 18.94 -12.47
C GLY A 430 -32.43 17.89 -11.58
N GLY A 431 -31.66 17.03 -10.92
CA GLY A 431 -32.16 15.94 -10.07
C GLY A 431 -32.59 14.66 -10.80
N VAL A 432 -32.56 14.63 -12.13
CA VAL A 432 -32.89 13.44 -12.93
C VAL A 432 -31.62 12.76 -13.38
N SER A 433 -31.48 11.47 -13.06
CA SER A 433 -30.37 10.62 -13.50
C SER A 433 -30.71 9.89 -14.80
N ALA A 434 -29.80 9.89 -15.77
CA ALA A 434 -29.92 9.13 -17.01
C ALA A 434 -28.55 8.61 -17.48
N VAL A 435 -28.55 7.48 -18.20
CA VAL A 435 -27.35 6.84 -18.75
C VAL A 435 -27.24 7.16 -20.24
N TYR A 436 -26.06 7.55 -20.69
CA TYR A 436 -25.75 7.97 -22.06
C TYR A 436 -24.56 7.17 -22.59
N GLY A 437 -24.80 6.34 -23.61
CA GLY A 437 -23.74 5.59 -24.29
C GLY A 437 -23.05 6.40 -25.39
N MET A 438 -22.11 5.75 -26.08
CA MET A 438 -21.39 6.30 -27.23
C MET A 438 -22.33 6.96 -28.25
N ARG A 439 -21.89 8.09 -28.84
CA ARG A 439 -22.63 8.94 -29.81
C ARG A 439 -23.73 9.81 -29.22
N SER A 440 -23.95 9.74 -27.91
CA SER A 440 -24.84 10.69 -27.23
C SER A 440 -24.24 12.09 -27.23
N ASN A 441 -25.08 13.10 -27.45
CA ASN A 441 -24.74 14.51 -27.29
C ASN A 441 -25.66 15.12 -26.23
N ILE A 442 -25.08 15.78 -25.24
CA ILE A 442 -25.80 16.31 -24.08
C ILE A 442 -25.49 17.80 -23.94
N ASP A 443 -26.55 18.62 -24.02
CA ASP A 443 -26.46 20.05 -23.77
C ASP A 443 -26.69 20.37 -22.28
N LEU A 444 -25.75 21.14 -21.73
CA LEU A 444 -25.73 21.63 -20.37
C LEU A 444 -25.72 23.18 -20.42
N PRO A 445 -26.91 23.81 -20.36
CA PRO A 445 -27.02 25.27 -20.35
C PRO A 445 -26.33 25.90 -19.13
N ALA A 446 -26.02 27.19 -19.22
CA ALA A 446 -25.55 27.96 -18.07
C ALA A 446 -26.55 27.87 -16.90
N GLY A 447 -26.03 27.79 -15.68
CA GLY A 447 -26.81 27.61 -14.44
C GLY A 447 -27.34 26.18 -14.21
N CYS A 448 -27.13 25.26 -15.15
CA CYS A 448 -27.59 23.88 -14.99
C CYS A 448 -26.69 23.10 -14.03
N GLU A 449 -27.20 22.69 -12.89
CA GLU A 449 -26.53 21.73 -12.00
C GLU A 449 -26.46 20.35 -12.66
N HIS A 450 -25.25 19.79 -12.68
CA HIS A 450 -25.01 18.46 -13.23
C HIS A 450 -23.84 17.74 -12.57
N SER A 451 -23.92 16.40 -12.54
CA SER A 451 -22.80 15.50 -12.23
C SER A 451 -22.64 14.47 -13.34
N ILE A 452 -21.44 13.92 -13.49
CA ILE A 452 -21.12 12.93 -14.52
C ILE A 452 -20.36 11.79 -13.85
N SER A 453 -20.95 10.61 -13.82
CA SER A 453 -20.37 9.41 -13.22
C SER A 453 -20.06 8.38 -14.29
N ASN A 454 -18.95 7.67 -14.14
CA ASN A 454 -18.68 6.46 -14.88
C ASN A 454 -19.04 5.24 -14.02
N ALA A 455 -20.21 4.67 -14.27
CA ALA A 455 -20.67 3.45 -13.60
C ALA A 455 -20.27 2.16 -14.34
N GLY A 456 -19.65 2.27 -15.51
CA GLY A 456 -19.19 1.14 -16.31
C GLY A 456 -17.84 0.59 -15.85
N GLU A 457 -17.39 -0.48 -16.51
CA GLU A 457 -16.11 -1.15 -16.22
C GLU A 457 -14.93 -0.58 -17.01
N GLU A 458 -15.19 0.10 -18.14
CA GLU A 458 -14.18 0.75 -18.96
C GLU A 458 -14.08 2.26 -18.69
N THR A 459 -12.98 2.90 -19.06
CA THR A 459 -12.82 4.35 -18.96
C THR A 459 -13.81 5.07 -19.87
N LEU A 460 -14.64 5.93 -19.29
CA LEU A 460 -15.52 6.85 -20.01
C LEU A 460 -14.68 7.96 -20.65
N ILE A 461 -14.83 8.15 -21.96
CA ILE A 461 -14.19 9.24 -22.69
C ILE A 461 -15.26 10.09 -23.35
N PHE A 462 -15.23 11.40 -23.11
CA PHE A 462 -16.10 12.35 -23.77
C PHE A 462 -15.38 13.62 -24.20
N VAL A 463 -15.90 14.28 -25.23
CA VAL A 463 -15.43 15.60 -25.65
C VAL A 463 -16.36 16.64 -25.07
N GLU A 464 -15.80 17.56 -24.28
CA GLU A 464 -16.48 18.73 -23.75
C GLU A 464 -16.19 19.94 -24.63
N THR A 465 -17.24 20.54 -25.19
CA THR A 465 -17.17 21.85 -25.85
C THR A 465 -17.84 22.89 -24.95
N THR A 466 -17.08 23.87 -24.49
CA THR A 466 -17.58 25.00 -23.70
C THR A 466 -17.67 26.24 -24.58
N VAL A 467 -18.82 26.93 -24.56
CA VAL A 467 -19.06 28.19 -25.29
C VAL A 467 -19.52 29.27 -24.31
N GLY A 468 -18.90 30.44 -24.36
CA GLY A 468 -19.12 31.56 -23.45
C GLY A 468 -17.81 32.27 -23.08
N ASP A 469 -17.83 33.11 -22.04
CA ASP A 469 -16.59 33.69 -21.54
C ASP A 469 -15.74 32.60 -20.86
N VAL A 470 -14.67 32.20 -21.55
CA VAL A 470 -13.73 31.17 -21.07
C VAL A 470 -12.44 31.77 -20.52
N SER A 471 -12.38 33.11 -20.38
CA SER A 471 -11.28 33.82 -19.70
C SER A 471 -11.31 33.59 -18.18
N TYR A 472 -12.50 33.36 -17.62
CA TYR A 472 -12.68 32.87 -16.26
C TYR A 472 -12.38 31.37 -16.20
N GLY A 473 -11.29 30.99 -15.52
CA GLY A 473 -10.89 29.60 -15.33
C GLY A 473 -11.93 28.78 -14.53
N HIS A 474 -11.66 28.62 -13.23
CA HIS A 474 -12.53 27.89 -12.28
C HIS A 474 -13.44 28.85 -11.48
N GLU A 475 -13.33 30.17 -11.69
CA GLU A 475 -14.07 31.19 -10.93
C GLU A 475 -15.58 31.21 -11.18
N ASP A 476 -16.02 30.59 -12.27
CA ASP A 476 -17.43 30.49 -12.69
C ASP A 476 -18.12 29.20 -12.19
N ILE A 477 -17.40 28.32 -11.48
CA ILE A 477 -17.93 27.06 -10.98
C ILE A 477 -18.65 27.31 -9.65
N ILE A 478 -19.91 26.91 -9.56
CA ILE A 478 -20.70 26.97 -8.32
C ILE A 478 -20.87 25.53 -7.79
N PRO A 479 -20.23 25.17 -6.66
CA PRO A 479 -20.50 23.92 -5.94
C PRO A 479 -21.91 23.94 -5.33
N ALA A 480 -22.60 22.79 -5.33
CA ALA A 480 -23.90 22.67 -4.66
C ALA A 480 -23.73 22.57 -3.12
N SER A 481 -24.62 23.19 -2.33
CA SER A 481 -24.58 23.13 -0.86
C SER A 481 -25.25 21.85 -0.33
N GLY A 482 -24.47 21.00 0.33
CA GLY A 482 -24.91 19.77 1.01
C GLY A 482 -24.97 18.56 0.08
N THR A 483 -23.89 17.79 0.02
CA THR A 483 -23.83 16.61 -0.87
C THR A 483 -23.95 15.32 -0.05
N LYS A 484 -25.03 14.56 -0.28
CA LYS A 484 -25.03 13.12 0.01
C LYS A 484 -24.08 12.47 -0.99
N VAL A 485 -22.89 12.08 -0.54
CA VAL A 485 -22.00 11.26 -1.35
C VAL A 485 -22.63 9.87 -1.48
N VAL A 486 -23.32 9.63 -2.59
CA VAL A 486 -23.83 8.31 -2.94
C VAL A 486 -22.78 7.63 -3.80
N ARG A 487 -22.06 6.66 -3.23
CA ARG A 487 -21.07 5.86 -3.95
C ARG A 487 -21.56 4.43 -4.08
N LYS A 488 -21.58 3.91 -5.32
CA LYS A 488 -22.17 2.61 -5.70
C LYS A 488 -23.63 2.36 -5.28
N GLY A 489 -24.33 3.34 -4.70
CA GLY A 489 -25.61 3.09 -4.05
C GLY A 489 -25.53 2.18 -2.82
N TYR A 490 -24.33 1.94 -2.26
CA TYR A 490 -24.13 1.17 -1.03
C TYR A 490 -23.88 2.12 0.15
N ASN A 491 -24.82 2.16 1.09
CA ASN A 491 -24.70 2.83 2.38
C ASN A 491 -23.75 2.05 3.32
N ILE A 492 -22.86 2.72 4.06
CA ILE A 492 -21.96 2.08 5.04
C ILE A 492 -22.39 2.55 6.44
N GLU A 493 -22.80 1.61 7.29
CA GLU A 493 -23.32 1.93 8.62
C GLU A 493 -22.23 1.91 9.70
N PRO A 494 -22.28 2.80 10.72
CA PRO A 494 -21.23 2.90 11.73
C PRO A 494 -21.12 1.69 12.67
N LEU A 495 -22.23 0.99 12.95
CA LEU A 495 -22.28 -0.16 13.86
C LEU A 495 -23.07 -1.32 13.22
N ILE A 496 -22.40 -2.44 12.97
CA ILE A 496 -22.99 -3.58 12.26
C ILE A 496 -22.90 -4.84 13.13
N ARG A 497 -24.02 -5.29 13.68
CA ARG A 497 -24.09 -6.56 14.44
C ARG A 497 -23.91 -7.74 13.51
N LEU A 498 -23.12 -8.70 13.96
CA LEU A 498 -22.93 -9.97 13.27
C LEU A 498 -23.50 -11.14 14.09
N GLN A 499 -24.08 -12.10 13.37
CA GLN A 499 -24.44 -13.42 13.89
C GLN A 499 -23.34 -14.42 13.51
N PRO A 500 -22.88 -15.24 14.46
CA PRO A 500 -21.75 -16.13 14.25
C PRO A 500 -22.10 -17.30 13.32
N ALA A 501 -21.07 -17.87 12.69
CA ALA A 501 -21.17 -19.18 12.05
C ALA A 501 -20.77 -20.28 13.05
N PHE A 502 -21.66 -21.24 13.32
CA PHE A 502 -21.42 -22.30 14.30
C PHE A 502 -20.76 -23.54 13.70
N LYS A 503 -19.98 -24.26 14.51
CA LYS A 503 -19.38 -25.56 14.20
C LYS A 503 -19.65 -26.58 15.32
N ASP A 504 -19.98 -27.81 14.96
CA ASP A 504 -20.37 -28.92 15.84
C ASP A 504 -19.25 -29.99 15.97
N TYR A 505 -17.99 -29.57 16.01
CA TYR A 505 -16.87 -30.51 16.10
C TYR A 505 -16.94 -31.40 17.35
N LEU A 506 -16.40 -32.62 17.25
CA LEU A 506 -16.54 -33.71 18.24
C LEU A 506 -16.12 -33.32 19.67
N TRP A 507 -15.14 -32.43 19.79
CA TRP A 507 -14.59 -31.96 21.06
C TRP A 507 -15.43 -30.85 21.71
N GLY A 508 -16.45 -30.35 21.01
CA GLY A 508 -17.28 -29.24 21.45
C GLY A 508 -18.17 -29.56 22.66
N GLY A 509 -18.51 -28.52 23.41
CA GLY A 509 -19.44 -28.57 24.54
C GLY A 509 -20.77 -27.88 24.26
N THR A 510 -21.41 -27.45 25.35
CA THR A 510 -22.70 -26.74 25.33
C THR A 510 -22.63 -25.36 25.97
N LYS A 511 -21.46 -24.91 26.45
CA LYS A 511 -21.30 -23.64 27.19
C LYS A 511 -21.69 -22.43 26.34
N LEU A 512 -21.41 -22.45 25.04
CA LEU A 512 -21.81 -21.36 24.13
C LEU A 512 -23.33 -21.21 24.06
N ARG A 513 -24.07 -22.32 24.06
CA ARG A 513 -25.54 -22.30 24.13
C ARG A 513 -26.03 -21.91 25.51
N ASP A 514 -25.53 -22.60 26.54
CA ASP A 514 -26.11 -22.56 27.88
C ASP A 514 -25.72 -21.29 28.67
N ILE A 515 -24.53 -20.72 28.41
CA ILE A 515 -24.01 -19.52 29.09
C ILE A 515 -24.16 -18.26 28.23
N TYR A 516 -23.90 -18.35 26.92
CA TYR A 516 -23.93 -17.20 26.01
C TYR A 516 -25.22 -17.11 25.18
N GLY A 517 -26.19 -18.00 25.41
CA GLY A 517 -27.48 -17.96 24.73
C GLY A 517 -27.41 -18.20 23.22
N MET A 518 -26.31 -18.77 22.71
CA MET A 518 -26.10 -19.00 21.28
C MET A 518 -26.96 -20.17 20.81
N ASN A 519 -28.12 -19.87 20.22
CA ASN A 519 -29.07 -20.88 19.78
C ASN A 519 -28.86 -21.25 18.31
N CYS A 520 -28.66 -22.54 18.05
CA CYS A 520 -28.64 -23.12 16.70
C CYS A 520 -29.18 -24.57 16.73
N ASP A 521 -29.27 -25.22 15.57
CA ASP A 521 -29.81 -26.57 15.44
C ASP A 521 -28.84 -27.68 15.89
N TYR A 522 -27.65 -27.33 16.40
CA TYR A 522 -26.66 -28.30 16.85
C TYR A 522 -26.84 -28.68 18.33
N ASP A 523 -26.64 -29.96 18.63
CA ASP A 523 -26.65 -30.47 20.02
C ASP A 523 -25.47 -29.94 20.84
N ILE A 524 -24.32 -29.73 20.17
CA ILE A 524 -23.08 -29.18 20.70
C ILE A 524 -22.60 -28.03 19.82
N ILE A 525 -21.93 -27.04 20.42
CA ILE A 525 -21.33 -25.90 19.70
C ILE A 525 -19.85 -25.86 20.10
N ALA A 526 -18.99 -26.36 19.22
CA ALA A 526 -17.54 -26.39 19.42
C ALA A 526 -16.92 -25.01 19.17
N GLU A 527 -17.31 -24.39 18.06
CA GLU A 527 -16.85 -23.05 17.68
C GLU A 527 -18.04 -22.17 17.30
N ALA A 528 -17.99 -20.91 17.71
CA ALA A 528 -18.81 -19.84 17.17
C ALA A 528 -17.87 -18.82 16.51
N TRP A 529 -17.92 -18.72 15.19
CA TRP A 529 -17.11 -17.76 14.43
C TRP A 529 -17.80 -16.39 14.49
N MET A 530 -17.46 -15.64 15.54
CA MET A 530 -18.06 -14.37 15.92
C MET A 530 -17.96 -13.33 14.81
N MET A 531 -16.78 -13.22 14.19
CA MET A 531 -16.55 -12.37 13.03
C MET A 531 -15.73 -13.12 11.99
N SER A 532 -16.38 -13.44 10.87
CA SER A 532 -15.75 -14.17 9.78
C SER A 532 -16.30 -13.76 8.41
N ALA A 533 -15.39 -13.42 7.50
CA ALA A 533 -15.68 -13.39 6.07
C ALA A 533 -15.07 -14.60 5.33
N HIS A 534 -14.50 -15.56 6.06
CA HIS A 534 -13.86 -16.73 5.48
C HIS A 534 -14.91 -17.70 4.88
N ILE A 535 -14.64 -18.23 3.69
CA ILE A 535 -15.61 -19.02 2.92
C ILE A 535 -16.10 -20.29 3.63
N ALA A 536 -15.27 -20.87 4.50
CA ALA A 536 -15.61 -22.05 5.29
C ALA A 536 -16.68 -21.79 6.38
N GLY A 537 -16.97 -20.52 6.70
CA GLY A 537 -17.99 -20.15 7.67
C GLY A 537 -18.09 -18.63 7.76
N GLN A 538 -19.03 -18.03 7.05
CA GLN A 538 -19.22 -16.57 7.09
C GLN A 538 -20.25 -16.18 8.13
N SER A 539 -19.96 -15.12 8.89
CA SER A 539 -20.94 -14.44 9.74
C SER A 539 -22.03 -13.79 8.88
N ILE A 540 -23.18 -13.51 9.50
CA ILE A 540 -24.34 -12.90 8.85
C ILE A 540 -24.64 -11.57 9.52
N LEU A 541 -24.96 -10.53 8.75
CA LEU A 541 -25.38 -9.24 9.30
C LEU A 541 -26.73 -9.37 10.01
N ASP A 542 -26.86 -8.84 11.22
CA ASP A 542 -28.08 -8.91 12.04
C ASP A 542 -28.67 -7.54 12.39
N SER A 543 -28.01 -6.47 11.96
CA SER A 543 -28.53 -5.11 12.01
C SER A 543 -28.38 -4.42 10.66
N GLY A 544 -28.98 -3.24 10.55
CA GLY A 544 -28.84 -2.38 9.40
C GLY A 544 -29.64 -2.78 8.17
N GLU A 545 -29.43 -2.02 7.10
CA GLU A 545 -30.04 -2.13 5.78
C GLU A 545 -29.78 -3.49 5.13
N TYR A 546 -28.61 -4.08 5.38
CA TYR A 546 -28.18 -5.36 4.78
C TYR A 546 -28.34 -6.56 5.71
N LYS A 547 -29.21 -6.45 6.72
CA LYS A 547 -29.55 -7.57 7.60
C LYS A 547 -29.88 -8.84 6.80
N GLY A 548 -29.27 -9.96 7.17
CA GLY A 548 -29.39 -11.26 6.50
C GLY A 548 -28.33 -11.52 5.42
N MET A 549 -27.54 -10.52 5.03
CA MET A 549 -26.44 -10.68 4.08
C MET A 549 -25.24 -11.37 4.74
N ARG A 550 -24.47 -12.16 3.98
CA ARG A 550 -23.19 -12.70 4.46
C ARG A 550 -22.18 -11.57 4.59
N PHE A 551 -21.39 -11.60 5.67
CA PHE A 551 -20.43 -10.54 5.97
C PHE A 551 -19.40 -10.33 4.85
N GLY A 552 -18.85 -11.40 4.28
CA GLY A 552 -17.93 -11.28 3.14
C GLY A 552 -18.59 -10.71 1.88
N ASP A 553 -19.89 -10.91 1.69
CA ASP A 553 -20.63 -10.34 0.55
C ASP A 553 -20.86 -8.84 0.76
N TYR A 554 -21.20 -8.43 1.99
CA TYR A 554 -21.30 -7.03 2.38
C TYR A 554 -19.97 -6.29 2.13
N LEU A 555 -18.84 -6.85 2.57
CA LEU A 555 -17.52 -6.24 2.39
C LEU A 555 -17.15 -6.05 0.91
N ARG A 556 -17.57 -6.95 0.01
CA ARG A 556 -17.35 -6.76 -1.44
C ARG A 556 -18.15 -5.58 -2.01
N GLY A 557 -19.35 -5.34 -1.48
CA GLY A 557 -20.18 -4.18 -1.83
C GLY A 557 -19.62 -2.87 -1.26
N ALA A 558 -19.37 -2.85 0.04
CA ALA A 558 -18.85 -1.71 0.79
C ALA A 558 -17.45 -1.28 0.34
N GLY A 559 -16.62 -2.23 -0.13
CA GLY A 559 -15.28 -1.97 -0.64
C GLY A 559 -14.22 -1.88 0.46
N LYS A 560 -12.95 -1.77 0.03
CA LYS A 560 -11.80 -1.76 0.95
C LYS A 560 -11.75 -0.53 1.88
N GLU A 561 -12.40 0.57 1.49
CA GLU A 561 -12.52 1.78 2.32
C GLU A 561 -13.19 1.48 3.67
N ALA A 562 -14.17 0.56 3.72
CA ALA A 562 -14.82 0.14 4.96
C ALA A 562 -13.88 -0.59 5.94
N LEU A 563 -12.73 -1.09 5.45
CA LEU A 563 -11.74 -1.80 6.26
C LEU A 563 -10.57 -0.91 6.70
N GLY A 564 -10.46 0.29 6.13
CA GLY A 564 -9.35 1.21 6.37
C GLY A 564 -8.09 0.85 5.60
N TRP A 565 -7.14 1.80 5.53
CA TRP A 565 -5.95 1.64 4.72
C TRP A 565 -5.04 0.50 5.15
N LYS A 566 -4.99 0.18 6.45
CA LYS A 566 -4.17 -0.93 6.94
C LYS A 566 -4.58 -2.28 6.35
N CYS A 567 -5.84 -2.42 5.91
CA CYS A 567 -6.33 -3.60 5.21
C CYS A 567 -6.19 -3.53 3.70
N SER A 568 -5.83 -2.38 3.12
CA SER A 568 -5.67 -2.23 1.67
C SER A 568 -4.73 -3.26 1.02
N PRO A 569 -3.58 -3.64 1.62
CA PRO A 569 -2.71 -4.65 1.03
C PRO A 569 -3.31 -6.06 1.00
N LEU A 570 -4.36 -6.30 1.78
CA LEU A 570 -4.93 -7.62 1.98
C LEU A 570 -6.00 -7.86 0.91
N GLN A 571 -5.91 -9.01 0.24
CA GLN A 571 -6.88 -9.43 -0.77
C GLN A 571 -8.26 -9.70 -0.16
N ASN A 572 -8.27 -10.33 1.02
CA ASN A 572 -9.46 -10.76 1.75
C ASN A 572 -9.51 -10.06 3.11
N PHE A 573 -10.66 -10.15 3.79
CA PHE A 573 -10.78 -9.71 5.18
C PHE A 573 -9.73 -10.42 6.04
N PRO A 574 -9.01 -9.71 6.92
CA PRO A 574 -7.76 -10.26 7.46
C PRO A 574 -7.90 -11.05 8.75
N LEU A 575 -9.02 -10.91 9.47
CA LEU A 575 -9.20 -11.54 10.78
C LEU A 575 -10.33 -12.57 10.80
N LEU A 576 -10.18 -13.55 11.68
CA LEU A 576 -11.22 -14.46 12.10
C LEU A 576 -11.25 -14.47 13.62
N VAL A 577 -12.39 -14.13 14.21
CA VAL A 577 -12.59 -14.13 15.66
C VAL A 577 -13.59 -15.22 16.03
N LYS A 578 -13.24 -16.05 17.02
CA LYS A 578 -14.03 -17.20 17.44
C LYS A 578 -14.17 -17.28 18.95
N PHE A 579 -15.29 -17.85 19.39
CA PHE A 579 -15.35 -18.51 20.68
C PHE A 579 -15.21 -20.02 20.50
N ILE A 580 -14.43 -20.65 21.39
CA ILE A 580 -14.11 -22.08 21.38
C ILE A 580 -14.50 -22.69 22.71
N ASP A 581 -15.43 -23.65 22.72
CA ASP A 581 -15.79 -24.45 23.90
C ASP A 581 -15.16 -25.84 23.83
N ALA A 582 -13.98 -25.97 24.42
CA ALA A 582 -13.21 -27.20 24.44
C ALA A 582 -13.67 -28.11 25.58
N ARG A 583 -14.79 -28.83 25.39
CA ARG A 583 -15.23 -29.87 26.34
C ARG A 583 -14.22 -31.03 26.42
N ASP A 584 -13.56 -31.34 25.31
CA ASP A 584 -12.50 -32.33 25.20
C ASP A 584 -11.26 -31.73 24.51
N ASN A 585 -10.11 -32.38 24.58
CA ASN A 585 -8.86 -31.90 23.99
C ASN A 585 -9.01 -31.67 22.49
N LEU A 586 -8.63 -30.51 21.97
CA LEU A 586 -8.50 -30.30 20.52
C LEU A 586 -7.29 -31.09 20.00
N SER A 587 -7.27 -31.35 18.69
CA SER A 587 -6.13 -32.04 18.08
C SER A 587 -4.81 -31.30 18.31
N VAL A 588 -3.72 -32.06 18.47
CA VAL A 588 -2.37 -31.51 18.37
C VAL A 588 -2.12 -31.12 16.93
N GLN A 589 -1.76 -29.87 16.71
CA GLN A 589 -1.69 -29.29 15.37
C GLN A 589 -0.62 -28.21 15.27
N VAL A 590 -0.35 -27.79 14.04
CA VAL A 590 0.53 -26.68 13.68
C VAL A 590 -0.08 -25.90 12.53
N HIS A 591 0.25 -24.63 12.44
CA HIS A 591 -0.26 -23.69 11.44
C HIS A 591 0.89 -23.13 10.57
N PRO A 592 0.71 -23.00 9.24
CA PRO A 592 1.70 -22.38 8.36
C PRO A 592 1.77 -20.86 8.52
N ASN A 593 2.90 -20.28 8.09
CA ASN A 593 3.02 -18.83 7.87
C ASN A 593 2.41 -18.41 6.52
N ASP A 594 2.36 -17.11 6.23
CA ASP A 594 1.78 -16.59 4.99
C ASP A 594 2.47 -17.15 3.74
N ASP A 595 3.80 -17.21 3.72
CA ASP A 595 4.56 -17.68 2.56
C ASP A 595 4.15 -19.11 2.16
N TYR A 596 4.12 -20.03 3.13
CA TYR A 596 3.74 -21.42 2.88
C TYR A 596 2.24 -21.56 2.56
N ALA A 597 1.37 -20.86 3.30
CA ALA A 597 -0.08 -20.96 3.14
C ALA A 597 -0.56 -20.41 1.79
N LEU A 598 -0.01 -19.27 1.34
CA LEU A 598 -0.36 -18.68 0.05
C LEU A 598 0.10 -19.57 -1.11
N GLU A 599 1.29 -20.18 -1.01
CA GLU A 599 1.82 -21.07 -2.05
C GLU A 599 1.06 -22.40 -2.11
N ARG A 600 0.76 -23.01 -0.95
CA ARG A 600 0.30 -24.41 -0.87
C ARG A 600 -1.20 -24.59 -0.67
N GLU A 601 -1.86 -23.59 -0.09
CA GLU A 601 -3.27 -23.68 0.32
C GLU A 601 -4.13 -22.57 -0.30
N ASN A 602 -3.50 -21.55 -0.90
CA ASN A 602 -4.17 -20.35 -1.39
C ASN A 602 -5.06 -19.71 -0.30
N ASP A 603 -4.52 -19.66 0.92
CA ASP A 603 -5.12 -19.09 2.13
C ASP A 603 -4.06 -18.26 2.87
N TYR A 604 -4.48 -17.45 3.84
CA TYR A 604 -3.52 -16.76 4.72
C TYR A 604 -2.81 -17.75 5.64
N GLY A 605 -1.65 -17.33 6.15
CA GLY A 605 -1.04 -17.96 7.31
C GLY A 605 -1.96 -17.86 8.51
N LYS A 606 -1.62 -18.58 9.59
CA LYS A 606 -2.47 -18.64 10.78
C LYS A 606 -1.65 -18.46 12.05
N ASN A 607 -1.34 -17.20 12.32
CA ASN A 607 -0.97 -16.71 13.65
C ASN A 607 -2.24 -16.41 14.43
N GLU A 608 -2.21 -16.68 15.74
CA GLU A 608 -3.40 -16.57 16.59
C GLU A 608 -3.04 -16.12 18.01
N MET A 609 -4.02 -15.55 18.71
CA MET A 609 -3.97 -15.42 20.16
C MET A 609 -5.22 -16.02 20.80
N TRP A 610 -5.04 -16.52 22.03
CA TRP A 610 -6.09 -17.08 22.86
C TRP A 610 -6.23 -16.27 24.15
N TYR A 611 -7.44 -15.78 24.39
CA TYR A 611 -7.85 -15.22 25.67
C TYR A 611 -8.74 -16.22 26.41
N VAL A 612 -8.31 -16.65 27.60
CA VAL A 612 -9.07 -17.64 28.40
C VAL A 612 -10.25 -16.95 29.08
N MET A 613 -11.47 -17.20 28.59
CA MET A 613 -12.69 -16.65 29.18
C MET A 613 -13.15 -17.45 30.41
N ALA A 614 -13.01 -18.78 30.36
CA ALA A 614 -13.24 -19.66 31.49
C ALA A 614 -12.37 -20.92 31.41
N ALA A 615 -12.03 -21.50 32.56
CA ALA A 615 -11.25 -22.73 32.68
C ALA A 615 -11.80 -23.60 33.82
N GLU A 616 -11.98 -24.90 33.55
CA GLU A 616 -12.32 -25.90 34.57
C GLU A 616 -11.08 -26.28 35.42
N GLU A 617 -11.30 -26.91 36.56
CA GLU A 617 -10.21 -27.39 37.41
C GLU A 617 -9.34 -28.41 36.65
N GLY A 618 -8.04 -28.13 36.55
CA GLY A 618 -7.09 -28.95 35.80
C GLY A 618 -7.02 -28.66 34.29
N ALA A 619 -7.79 -27.69 33.79
CA ALA A 619 -7.70 -27.25 32.40
C ALA A 619 -6.34 -26.58 32.11
N GLY A 620 -5.90 -26.70 30.87
CA GLY A 620 -4.65 -26.09 30.41
C GLY A 620 -4.47 -26.13 28.91
N LEU A 621 -3.37 -25.57 28.43
CA LEU A 621 -3.02 -25.46 27.03
C LEU A 621 -1.70 -26.18 26.74
N TYR A 622 -1.62 -26.84 25.60
CA TYR A 622 -0.37 -27.39 25.08
C TYR A 622 0.25 -26.41 24.10
N VAL A 623 1.44 -25.88 24.40
CA VAL A 623 2.09 -24.85 23.56
C VAL A 623 3.58 -25.12 23.40
N GLY A 624 3.96 -25.47 22.19
CA GLY A 624 5.33 -25.67 21.75
C GLY A 624 6.05 -26.86 22.40
N PHE A 625 7.25 -27.16 21.91
CA PHE A 625 8.05 -28.25 22.44
C PHE A 625 8.75 -27.85 23.75
N ASN A 626 8.86 -28.80 24.69
CA ASN A 626 9.55 -28.58 25.97
C ASN A 626 11.09 -28.67 25.87
N ARG A 627 11.60 -29.09 24.71
CA ARG A 627 13.01 -29.17 24.32
C ARG A 627 13.15 -29.12 22.80
N ASP A 628 14.37 -28.98 22.31
CA ASP A 628 14.65 -29.19 20.89
C ASP A 628 14.33 -30.64 20.50
N VAL A 629 13.71 -30.81 19.34
CA VAL A 629 13.35 -32.10 18.74
C VAL A 629 13.81 -32.12 17.27
N SER A 630 13.86 -33.28 16.63
CA SER A 630 14.09 -33.38 15.18
C SER A 630 12.81 -33.75 14.43
N ALA A 631 12.80 -33.53 13.12
CA ALA A 631 11.68 -33.94 12.26
C ALA A 631 11.43 -35.46 12.34
N GLU A 632 12.48 -36.27 12.40
CA GLU A 632 12.40 -37.72 12.55
C GLU A 632 11.81 -38.11 13.90
N GLU A 633 12.22 -37.44 14.98
CA GLU A 633 11.65 -37.69 16.31
C GLU A 633 10.15 -37.37 16.33
N VAL A 634 9.74 -36.23 15.77
CA VAL A 634 8.32 -35.86 15.69
C VAL A 634 7.52 -36.89 14.90
N ALA A 635 8.03 -37.34 13.75
CA ALA A 635 7.38 -38.36 12.93
C ALA A 635 7.21 -39.70 13.69
N GLU A 636 8.25 -40.13 14.42
CA GLU A 636 8.21 -41.35 15.23
C GLU A 636 7.21 -41.23 16.39
N ARG A 637 7.20 -40.10 17.10
CA ARG A 637 6.27 -39.85 18.20
C ARG A 637 4.82 -39.75 17.75
N VAL A 638 4.55 -39.15 16.59
CA VAL A 638 3.21 -39.15 15.99
C VAL A 638 2.77 -40.57 15.67
N LYS A 639 3.64 -41.37 15.05
CA LYS A 639 3.34 -42.78 14.72
C LYS A 639 3.06 -43.65 15.96
N ASN A 640 3.74 -43.35 17.07
CA ASN A 640 3.66 -44.10 18.32
C ASN A 640 2.67 -43.49 19.34
N ASN A 641 1.93 -42.43 18.98
CA ASN A 641 1.00 -41.71 19.87
C ASN A 641 1.64 -41.14 21.15
N THR A 642 2.92 -40.76 21.10
CA THR A 642 3.70 -40.21 22.23
C THR A 642 4.12 -38.74 22.05
N ILE A 643 3.50 -38.02 21.10
CA ILE A 643 3.84 -36.61 20.83
C ILE A 643 3.59 -35.69 22.03
N MET A 644 2.60 -36.00 22.86
CA MET A 644 2.23 -35.22 24.04
C MET A 644 3.37 -35.11 25.08
N GLU A 645 4.27 -36.10 25.14
CA GLU A 645 5.37 -36.16 26.12
C GLU A 645 6.42 -35.06 25.91
N VAL A 646 6.48 -34.49 24.70
CA VAL A 646 7.44 -33.44 24.33
C VAL A 646 6.81 -32.06 24.22
N LEU A 647 5.53 -31.91 24.58
CA LEU A 647 4.85 -30.61 24.61
C LEU A 647 4.97 -29.97 25.99
N ASN A 648 4.97 -28.64 26.05
CA ASN A 648 4.71 -27.94 27.30
C ASN A 648 3.21 -27.98 27.61
N PHE A 649 2.85 -28.10 28.89
CA PHE A 649 1.49 -27.95 29.38
C PHE A 649 1.42 -26.79 30.35
N TYR A 650 0.56 -25.81 30.04
CA TYR A 650 0.35 -24.61 30.85
C TYR A 650 -1.05 -24.66 31.46
N PRO A 651 -1.19 -24.81 32.79
CA PRO A 651 -2.48 -24.66 33.46
C PRO A 651 -3.05 -23.27 33.20
N THR A 652 -4.36 -23.18 32.96
CA THR A 652 -5.03 -21.93 32.60
C THR A 652 -6.00 -21.44 33.67
N LYS A 653 -6.20 -20.12 33.73
CA LYS A 653 -7.25 -19.45 34.49
C LYS A 653 -7.88 -18.33 33.66
N PRO A 654 -9.11 -17.88 34.01
CA PRO A 654 -9.73 -16.76 33.32
C PRO A 654 -8.84 -15.51 33.30
N GLY A 655 -8.72 -14.88 32.14
CA GLY A 655 -7.88 -13.71 31.90
C GLY A 655 -6.45 -14.02 31.42
N ASP A 656 -6.02 -15.28 31.40
CA ASP A 656 -4.73 -15.64 30.79
C ASP A 656 -4.76 -15.43 29.27
N VAL A 657 -3.61 -15.04 28.71
CA VAL A 657 -3.45 -14.74 27.28
C VAL A 657 -2.24 -15.47 26.72
N TYR A 658 -2.41 -16.09 25.55
CA TYR A 658 -1.35 -16.81 24.87
C TYR A 658 -1.31 -16.40 23.40
N TYR A 659 -0.18 -15.89 22.94
CA TYR A 659 0.09 -15.71 21.51
C TYR A 659 0.75 -16.98 20.95
N ILE A 660 0.25 -17.46 19.82
CA ILE A 660 0.69 -18.67 19.15
C ILE A 660 1.18 -18.30 17.75
N PRO A 661 2.50 -18.12 17.57
CA PRO A 661 3.08 -17.88 16.26
C PRO A 661 2.90 -19.10 15.34
N ALA A 662 2.72 -18.85 14.04
CA ALA A 662 2.77 -19.89 13.02
C ALA A 662 4.05 -20.74 13.14
N GLY A 663 3.92 -22.04 12.91
CA GLY A 663 4.98 -23.05 13.11
C GLY A 663 5.07 -23.61 14.53
N THR A 664 4.36 -23.04 15.50
CA THR A 664 4.31 -23.57 16.88
C THR A 664 3.36 -24.77 16.95
N VAL A 665 3.83 -25.93 17.43
CA VAL A 665 2.94 -27.06 17.76
C VAL A 665 2.07 -26.72 18.96
N HIS A 666 0.77 -26.99 18.91
CA HIS A 666 -0.12 -26.64 20.03
C HIS A 666 -1.42 -27.46 20.04
N ALA A 667 -2.15 -27.39 21.15
CA ALA A 667 -3.52 -27.88 21.30
C ALA A 667 -4.22 -27.17 22.46
N ILE A 668 -5.51 -26.86 22.28
CA ILE A 668 -6.37 -26.41 23.38
C ILE A 668 -6.81 -27.62 24.20
N GLY A 669 -6.48 -27.64 25.49
CA GLY A 669 -6.87 -28.74 26.38
C GLY A 669 -8.32 -28.66 26.84
N ALA A 670 -8.86 -29.80 27.24
CA ALA A 670 -10.23 -29.95 27.75
C ALA A 670 -10.52 -29.00 28.94
N GLY A 671 -11.76 -28.53 29.03
CA GLY A 671 -12.25 -27.66 30.09
C GLY A 671 -12.09 -26.16 29.82
N ASN A 672 -11.43 -25.76 28.73
CA ASN A 672 -11.22 -24.35 28.37
C ASN A 672 -12.39 -23.77 27.55
N LEU A 673 -12.72 -22.52 27.83
CA LEU A 673 -13.55 -21.67 26.99
C LEU A 673 -12.73 -20.43 26.61
N ILE A 674 -12.48 -20.23 25.32
CA ILE A 674 -11.49 -19.26 24.82
C ILE A 674 -12.11 -18.34 23.76
N CYS A 675 -11.70 -17.07 23.78
CA CYS A 675 -11.81 -16.16 22.65
C CYS A 675 -10.51 -16.25 21.84
N GLU A 676 -10.61 -16.77 20.62
CA GLU A 676 -9.49 -16.87 19.66
C GLU A 676 -9.61 -15.75 18.64
N ILE A 677 -8.55 -14.97 18.47
CA ILE A 677 -8.41 -14.02 17.37
C ILE A 677 -7.22 -14.48 16.55
N GLN A 678 -7.43 -14.62 15.25
CA GLN A 678 -6.43 -15.16 14.33
C GLN A 678 -6.51 -14.44 13.00
N GLN A 679 -5.49 -14.63 12.17
CA GLN A 679 -5.61 -14.34 10.74
C GLN A 679 -6.81 -15.11 10.15
N SER A 680 -7.45 -14.56 9.12
CA SER A 680 -8.59 -15.17 8.43
C SER A 680 -8.16 -16.38 7.58
N SER A 681 -7.83 -17.47 8.26
CA SER A 681 -7.33 -18.73 7.69
C SER A 681 -7.97 -19.93 8.38
N ASN A 682 -8.26 -20.97 7.62
CA ASN A 682 -8.71 -22.25 8.16
C ASN A 682 -7.64 -23.36 8.03
N CYS A 683 -6.40 -22.99 7.71
CA CYS A 683 -5.34 -23.95 7.46
C CYS A 683 -4.80 -24.58 8.75
N THR A 684 -4.95 -25.90 8.87
CA THR A 684 -4.58 -26.66 10.08
C THR A 684 -3.92 -27.97 9.71
N TYR A 685 -2.67 -28.19 10.16
CA TYR A 685 -1.98 -29.46 9.97
C TYR A 685 -1.97 -30.27 11.27
N ARG A 686 -2.80 -31.29 11.27
CA ARG A 686 -3.00 -32.16 12.43
C ARG A 686 -1.88 -33.19 12.57
N LEU A 687 -1.28 -33.25 13.76
CA LEU A 687 -0.25 -34.22 14.15
C LEU A 687 -0.86 -35.39 14.94
N TYR A 688 -1.80 -35.13 15.86
CA TYR A 688 -2.41 -36.18 16.67
C TYR A 688 -3.84 -35.80 17.08
N ASP A 689 -4.72 -36.81 17.19
CA ASP A 689 -6.15 -36.60 17.41
C ASP A 689 -6.78 -37.48 18.49
N PHE A 690 -5.98 -38.08 19.37
CA PHE A 690 -6.46 -38.97 20.44
C PHE A 690 -7.26 -40.17 19.92
N ASP A 691 -6.92 -40.67 18.74
CA ASP A 691 -7.58 -41.79 18.04
C ASP A 691 -9.11 -41.63 17.92
N ARG A 692 -9.59 -40.38 17.91
CA ARG A 692 -11.01 -40.06 17.77
C ARG A 692 -11.53 -40.44 16.40
N ARG A 693 -12.79 -40.89 16.39
CA ARG A 693 -13.52 -41.26 15.19
C ARG A 693 -14.58 -40.22 14.89
N ASP A 694 -14.73 -39.90 13.60
CA ASP A 694 -15.80 -39.05 13.12
C ASP A 694 -17.19 -39.72 13.28
N LYS A 695 -18.25 -38.98 12.92
CA LYS A 695 -19.63 -39.48 12.97
C LYS A 695 -19.90 -40.71 12.08
N PHE A 696 -18.98 -41.04 11.19
CA PHE A 696 -19.04 -42.21 10.30
C PHE A 696 -18.11 -43.34 10.76
N GLY A 697 -17.40 -43.17 11.87
CA GLY A 697 -16.47 -44.16 12.44
C GLY A 697 -15.05 -44.10 11.88
N ASN A 698 -14.71 -43.13 11.03
CA ASN A 698 -13.38 -43.01 10.43
C ASN A 698 -12.43 -42.19 11.32
N PRO A 699 -11.12 -42.53 11.38
CA PRO A 699 -10.14 -41.65 12.00
C PRO A 699 -10.06 -40.33 11.23
N ARG A 700 -9.87 -39.21 11.94
CA ARG A 700 -9.65 -37.92 11.26
C ARG A 700 -8.26 -37.87 10.64
N GLU A 701 -8.17 -37.15 9.52
CA GLU A 701 -6.93 -37.00 8.77
C GLU A 701 -5.82 -36.34 9.60
N LEU A 702 -4.62 -36.92 9.49
CA LEU A 702 -3.36 -36.38 9.99
C LEU A 702 -2.55 -35.87 8.78
N HIS A 703 -1.87 -34.75 8.96
CA HIS A 703 -1.19 -34.02 7.89
C HIS A 703 0.32 -34.03 8.12
N LEU A 704 0.88 -35.21 8.43
CA LEU A 704 2.24 -35.32 8.98
C LEU A 704 3.29 -34.60 8.13
N GLN A 705 3.29 -34.81 6.81
CA GLN A 705 4.29 -34.16 5.95
C GLN A 705 4.17 -32.64 5.96
N LYS A 706 2.96 -32.11 5.74
CA LYS A 706 2.71 -30.66 5.77
C LYS A 706 3.03 -30.05 7.14
N ALA A 707 2.75 -30.78 8.23
CA ALA A 707 3.11 -30.35 9.57
C ALA A 707 4.62 -30.25 9.75
N LEU A 708 5.38 -31.27 9.32
CA LEU A 708 6.85 -31.27 9.39
C LEU A 708 7.47 -30.14 8.57
N ASP A 709 6.87 -29.77 7.44
CA ASP A 709 7.38 -28.68 6.59
C ASP A 709 7.32 -27.31 7.27
N VAL A 710 6.42 -27.11 8.24
CA VAL A 710 6.17 -25.79 8.86
C VAL A 710 6.51 -25.73 10.35
N LEU A 711 6.79 -26.87 10.99
CA LEU A 711 7.11 -26.93 12.42
C LEU A 711 8.40 -26.17 12.75
N ASN A 712 8.33 -25.39 13.82
CA ASN A 712 9.52 -24.97 14.55
C ASN A 712 9.94 -26.07 15.52
N PHE A 713 11.09 -26.68 15.26
CA PHE A 713 11.62 -27.82 16.01
C PHE A 713 12.39 -27.45 17.27
N ASN A 714 12.65 -26.16 17.49
CA ASN A 714 13.34 -25.68 18.67
C ASN A 714 12.43 -25.70 19.89
N LYS A 715 13.03 -25.76 21.07
CA LYS A 715 12.36 -25.57 22.36
C LYS A 715 11.57 -24.27 22.31
N TYR A 716 10.29 -24.35 22.67
CA TYR A 716 9.46 -23.17 22.78
C TYR A 716 9.87 -22.33 23.98
N VAL A 717 10.06 -21.05 23.72
CA VAL A 717 10.25 -20.02 24.73
C VAL A 717 9.02 -19.12 24.64
N PRO A 718 8.19 -19.03 25.70
CA PRO A 718 7.06 -18.10 25.71
C PRO A 718 7.56 -16.69 25.40
N GLY A 719 6.99 -16.06 24.38
CA GLY A 719 7.19 -14.63 24.14
C GLY A 719 6.58 -13.82 25.28
N GLU A 720 7.17 -12.68 25.60
CA GLU A 720 6.50 -11.71 26.48
C GLU A 720 5.28 -11.16 25.74
N VAL A 721 4.11 -11.28 26.37
CA VAL A 721 2.93 -10.55 25.94
C VAL A 721 3.10 -9.15 26.51
N GLU A 722 3.45 -8.18 25.66
CA GLU A 722 3.49 -6.76 26.05
C GLU A 722 2.07 -6.31 26.39
N SER A 723 1.74 -6.33 27.69
CA SER A 723 0.52 -5.74 28.21
C SER A 723 0.78 -4.28 28.55
N GLU A 724 0.28 -3.37 27.72
CA GLU A 724 0.29 -1.94 27.98
C GLU A 724 -1.10 -1.50 28.45
N GLU A 725 -1.15 -0.78 29.57
CA GLU A 725 -2.36 -0.05 29.98
C GLU A 725 -2.40 1.27 29.21
N ASP A 726 -3.38 1.40 28.31
CA ASP A 726 -3.84 2.70 27.84
C ASP A 726 -4.83 3.26 28.88
N ALA A 727 -5.09 4.57 28.86
CA ALA A 727 -5.85 5.29 29.89
C ALA A 727 -7.25 4.69 30.20
N GLU A 728 -7.81 3.88 29.30
CA GLU A 728 -9.12 3.23 29.47
C GLU A 728 -9.18 1.72 29.09
N GLY A 729 -8.09 1.08 28.64
CA GLY A 729 -8.09 -0.33 28.20
C GLY A 729 -6.71 -1.02 28.25
N THR A 730 -6.68 -2.35 28.22
CA THR A 730 -5.45 -3.16 28.31
C THR A 730 -5.16 -3.86 26.99
N VAL A 731 -4.06 -3.51 26.33
CA VAL A 731 -3.60 -4.24 25.14
C VAL A 731 -3.15 -5.63 25.59
N ILE A 732 -3.79 -6.67 25.08
CA ILE A 732 -3.53 -8.07 25.49
C ILE A 732 -2.68 -8.84 24.50
N SER A 733 -2.54 -8.38 23.26
CA SER A 733 -1.51 -8.87 22.33
C SER A 733 -1.45 -7.96 21.11
N ARG A 734 -0.23 -7.73 20.62
CA ARG A 734 0.09 -6.92 19.45
C ARG A 734 1.08 -7.69 18.60
N CYS A 735 0.77 -7.88 17.32
CA CYS A 735 1.66 -8.53 16.38
C CYS A 735 1.53 -7.88 14.99
N LYS A 736 2.26 -8.40 14.00
CA LYS A 736 2.20 -7.93 12.61
C LYS A 736 0.78 -7.97 12.00
N TYR A 737 -0.08 -8.88 12.48
CA TYR A 737 -1.35 -9.20 11.83
C TYR A 737 -2.57 -8.61 12.51
N PHE A 738 -2.47 -8.36 13.82
CA PHE A 738 -3.53 -7.81 14.63
C PHE A 738 -3.02 -7.25 15.95
N GLU A 739 -3.80 -6.33 16.48
CA GLU A 739 -3.79 -5.91 17.88
C GLU A 739 -5.13 -6.30 18.52
N ALA A 740 -5.11 -6.76 19.77
CA ALA A 740 -6.32 -6.90 20.57
C ALA A 740 -6.18 -6.22 21.94
N THR A 741 -7.28 -5.58 22.35
CA THR A 741 -7.38 -4.80 23.57
C THR A 741 -8.62 -5.22 24.33
N VAL A 742 -8.51 -5.36 25.65
CA VAL A 742 -9.63 -5.66 26.55
C VAL A 742 -10.05 -4.39 27.28
N TYR A 743 -11.35 -4.13 27.30
CA TYR A 743 -11.96 -3.03 28.03
C TYR A 743 -12.94 -3.57 29.07
N ASP A 744 -12.69 -3.29 30.35
CA ASP A 744 -13.62 -3.54 31.45
C ASP A 744 -14.48 -2.29 31.70
N VAL A 745 -15.60 -2.20 30.98
CA VAL A 745 -16.51 -1.04 31.02
C VAL A 745 -17.33 -1.08 32.30
N LYS A 746 -17.21 -0.02 33.10
CA LYS A 746 -18.04 0.25 34.29
C LYS A 746 -18.62 1.65 34.22
N GLY A 747 -19.88 1.76 33.80
CA GLY A 747 -20.53 3.04 33.57
C GLY A 747 -20.39 3.49 32.11
N GLU A 748 -19.35 4.26 31.79
CA GLU A 748 -19.06 4.74 30.43
C GLU A 748 -17.55 4.71 30.17
N THR A 749 -17.18 4.26 28.98
CA THR A 749 -15.81 4.24 28.44
C THR A 749 -15.85 4.87 27.04
N ARG A 750 -14.85 5.68 26.71
CA ARG A 750 -14.73 6.41 25.44
C ARG A 750 -13.57 5.83 24.65
N ILE A 751 -13.89 5.16 23.56
CA ILE A 751 -12.90 4.47 22.73
C ILE A 751 -12.66 5.31 21.49
N PRO A 752 -11.45 5.86 21.28
CA PRO A 752 -11.09 6.54 20.05
C PRO A 752 -11.16 5.58 18.86
N MET A 753 -11.80 6.02 17.79
CA MET A 753 -11.89 5.32 16.51
C MET A 753 -11.19 6.17 15.46
N ASP A 754 -10.47 5.53 14.56
CA ASP A 754 -9.76 6.20 13.47
C ASP A 754 -10.06 5.51 12.13
N SER A 755 -9.98 6.26 11.04
CA SER A 755 -10.28 5.77 9.70
C SER A 755 -9.17 4.92 9.05
N SER A 756 -8.07 4.62 9.77
CA SER A 756 -6.99 3.77 9.24
C SER A 756 -7.35 2.28 9.19
N LYS A 757 -8.32 1.85 10.01
CA LYS A 757 -8.61 0.44 10.27
C LYS A 757 -10.06 0.24 10.69
N PHE A 758 -10.61 -0.93 10.37
CA PHE A 758 -11.85 -1.39 11.01
C PHE A 758 -11.60 -1.79 12.46
N THR A 759 -12.68 -1.91 13.23
CA THR A 759 -12.64 -2.49 14.58
C THR A 759 -13.65 -3.61 14.73
N SER A 760 -13.18 -4.77 15.18
CA SER A 760 -14.00 -5.87 15.66
C SER A 760 -14.27 -5.71 17.14
N ILE A 761 -15.53 -5.68 17.56
CA ILE A 761 -15.93 -5.61 18.97
C ILE A 761 -16.65 -6.90 19.35
N ILE A 762 -16.13 -7.60 20.35
CA ILE A 762 -16.76 -8.79 20.94
C ILE A 762 -17.07 -8.51 22.40
N CYS A 763 -18.31 -8.75 22.82
CA CYS A 763 -18.68 -8.68 24.24
C CYS A 763 -18.47 -10.05 24.89
N MET A 764 -17.41 -10.18 25.70
CA MET A 764 -17.07 -11.42 26.39
C MET A 764 -17.92 -11.65 27.64
N LYS A 765 -18.36 -10.58 28.31
CA LYS A 765 -19.16 -10.68 29.54
C LYS A 765 -20.00 -9.43 29.76
N GLY A 766 -21.14 -9.58 30.42
CA GLY A 766 -22.03 -8.48 30.79
C GLY A 766 -22.91 -8.02 29.63
N SER A 767 -23.40 -6.79 29.75
CA SER A 767 -24.26 -6.14 28.75
C SER A 767 -24.18 -4.62 28.84
N GLY A 768 -24.44 -3.96 27.73
CA GLY A 768 -24.44 -2.52 27.63
C GLY A 768 -24.85 -2.03 26.26
N ARG A 769 -24.56 -0.76 25.98
CA ARG A 769 -24.91 -0.08 24.75
C ARG A 769 -23.68 0.59 24.14
N LEU A 770 -23.53 0.40 22.84
CA LEU A 770 -22.55 1.08 22.00
C LEU A 770 -23.23 2.24 21.28
N GLU A 771 -22.59 3.41 21.25
CA GLU A 771 -23.03 4.57 20.47
C GLU A 771 -21.86 5.11 19.63
N PHE A 772 -22.05 5.21 18.31
CA PHE A 772 -21.05 5.75 17.39
C PHE A 772 -21.72 6.48 16.23
N MET A 773 -21.26 7.70 15.94
CA MET A 773 -21.82 8.59 14.91
C MET A 773 -23.36 8.70 14.93
N GLY A 774 -23.96 8.77 16.13
CA GLY A 774 -25.40 8.84 16.32
C GLY A 774 -26.17 7.53 16.11
N THR A 775 -25.47 6.43 15.82
CA THR A 775 -26.04 5.08 15.78
C THR A 775 -25.89 4.44 17.16
N GLU A 776 -26.98 3.93 17.72
CA GLU A 776 -26.99 3.19 18.99
C GLU A 776 -27.25 1.69 18.76
N LEU A 777 -26.56 0.84 19.52
CA LEU A 777 -26.69 -0.61 19.43
C LEU A 777 -26.48 -1.26 20.80
N GLU A 778 -27.48 -2.00 21.28
CA GLU A 778 -27.35 -2.84 22.49
C GLU A 778 -26.42 -4.04 22.22
N ILE A 779 -25.59 -4.42 23.18
CA ILE A 779 -24.70 -5.57 23.10
C ILE A 779 -24.70 -6.33 24.42
N GLU A 780 -24.73 -7.65 24.35
CA GLU A 780 -24.68 -8.55 25.51
C GLU A 780 -23.59 -9.60 25.32
N SER A 781 -23.38 -10.44 26.34
CA SER A 781 -22.37 -11.51 26.31
C SER A 781 -22.58 -12.42 25.10
N GLY A 782 -21.56 -12.58 24.26
CA GLY A 782 -21.65 -13.30 22.99
C GLY A 782 -22.10 -12.43 21.80
N GLY A 783 -22.28 -11.13 22.00
CA GLY A 783 -22.51 -10.17 20.92
C GLY A 783 -21.22 -9.86 20.15
N SER A 784 -21.35 -9.69 18.84
CA SER A 784 -20.26 -9.28 17.95
C SER A 784 -20.69 -8.13 17.05
N VAL A 785 -19.83 -7.13 16.90
CA VAL A 785 -20.10 -5.91 16.13
C VAL A 785 -18.87 -5.58 15.28
N PHE A 786 -19.10 -5.36 14.00
CA PHE A 786 -18.14 -4.77 13.08
C PHE A 786 -18.37 -3.27 13.01
N VAL A 787 -17.29 -2.51 13.24
CA VAL A 787 -17.24 -1.07 13.02
C VAL A 787 -16.34 -0.81 11.82
N PRO A 788 -16.86 -0.23 10.72
CA PRO A 788 -16.02 0.16 9.60
C PRO A 788 -14.99 1.21 10.01
N ALA A 789 -13.95 1.37 9.19
CA ALA A 789 -12.94 2.38 9.39
C ALA A 789 -13.52 3.80 9.28
N MET A 790 -13.63 4.49 10.41
CA MET A 790 -14.26 5.80 10.54
C MET A 790 -13.66 6.55 11.73
N ASP A 791 -13.44 7.85 11.57
CA ASP A 791 -12.98 8.71 12.67
C ASP A 791 -14.11 9.02 13.65
N GLY A 792 -13.79 9.02 14.94
CA GLY A 792 -14.70 9.50 15.97
C GLY A 792 -14.44 8.91 17.34
N ILE A 793 -15.46 8.96 18.19
CA ILE A 793 -15.43 8.38 19.53
C ILE A 793 -16.60 7.42 19.66
N LEU A 794 -16.28 6.15 19.91
CA LEU A 794 -17.25 5.14 20.29
C LEU A 794 -17.50 5.23 21.80
N TYR A 795 -18.76 5.39 22.19
CA TYR A 795 -19.17 5.40 23.58
C TYR A 795 -19.69 4.01 23.95
N ALA A 796 -19.01 3.34 24.88
CA ALA A 796 -19.43 2.07 25.43
C ALA A 796 -20.00 2.31 26.84
N ARG A 797 -21.28 2.01 27.07
CA ARG A 797 -21.96 2.25 28.35
C ARG A 797 -22.57 0.98 28.92
N GLY A 798 -22.39 0.74 30.21
CA GLY A 798 -22.94 -0.43 30.91
C GLY A 798 -21.95 -1.08 31.87
N GLU A 799 -22.15 -2.37 32.11
CA GLU A 799 -21.24 -3.22 32.88
C GLU A 799 -20.89 -4.44 32.02
N MET A 800 -19.76 -4.36 31.31
CA MET A 800 -19.36 -5.36 30.32
C MET A 800 -17.86 -5.42 30.10
N THR A 801 -17.36 -6.58 29.68
CA THR A 801 -15.98 -6.77 29.23
C THR A 801 -15.98 -6.95 27.72
N LEU A 802 -15.32 -6.04 27.01
CA LEU A 802 -15.21 -6.06 25.55
C LEU A 802 -13.79 -6.44 25.14
N THR A 803 -13.67 -7.20 24.05
CA THR A 803 -12.42 -7.30 23.28
C THR A 803 -12.58 -6.54 21.99
N LEU A 804 -11.65 -5.63 21.74
CA LEU A 804 -11.51 -4.94 20.47
C LEU A 804 -10.33 -5.52 19.72
N SER A 805 -10.50 -5.82 18.44
CA SER A 805 -9.39 -6.23 17.58
C SER A 805 -9.41 -5.56 16.21
N HIS A 806 -8.22 -5.29 15.69
CA HIS A 806 -8.00 -4.60 14.43
C HIS A 806 -6.61 -4.95 13.86
N VAL A 807 -6.31 -4.49 12.65
CA VAL A 807 -5.00 -4.67 11.99
C VAL A 807 -3.96 -3.61 12.32
#